data_AF-G3YCU8-F1
#
_entry.id   AF-G3YCU8-F1
#
_cell.length_a   1.000
_cell.length_b   1.000
_cell.length_c   1.000
_cell.angle_alpha   90.00
_cell.angle_beta   90.00
_cell.angle_gamma   90.00
#
_symmetry.space_group_name_H-M   'P 1'
#
loop_
_entity.id
_entity.type
_entity.pdbx_description
1 polymer ?
#
loop_
_entity_poly.entity_id
_entity_poly.type
_entity_poly.pdbx_seq_one_letter_code
_entity_poly.pdbx_strand_id
1 'polypeptide(L)'
;MSQGSSREDDTQSLTASVTDYPMEYGRRYHKYHEGSYLYPNDEQELDRMDMQHHMLKLVNRGRLLFASPQSPKRILDVGTGSGIWPIELASEFPAAEIIGTDLSPVQPNEVPENVHFLVDDVTEDEWLWGPNHFDVIHAGHLSGSLPSYKDLLRKVFKHLKPGGSVQCDEFDPKPKCDDGTMPEEDPDKFSEYALQDLMDLHHRAGQASDPPRQFRVAHRLARWMREVGFEDVQERVQKVPVNPWSTDSHLRTIGSWNETNLLEAAAGWSYKPLTILGWSKPEIEVFLVDVRKSIQNRDVHAYLDYYVVTGRKPHPAYEDFLASAFRRFANGQRRYESRVPGPLEARRRLAKRRNTALAGIAGTGPLDDFACLFGRNGREHMKWTTTTEGRKAKGSHFYQLSSPSPSPPPPPIPSAYNGDGAIEDEFALGRPSPGRPDMPPDGPDEVSRDQYLRRRLRECRTVEAVKRVVRQLDVDLLREPGYSRFIFDHLLSCSRTGELGVDELVSFLDDPQLNIRGARNYLTAVEYIASRGIRHGKWHPLFDNVVQALELGIVPPEELCAIIEAIAKAAPAKTERKRQFPDTVTAMYQAMWDAIGRCDIYGHSDLDEGIVDAWLGALWERNVCDDLPLAKSILLAAQRLEPACCSWATLFLTRWLELPKKLRVGAGEVYASDILSSFKPDLATAAVISTTEFLASNKKDLLGRWHSCLLQTKDIPQLVSSKAWLDVRSRDDITESSLSLQHQIILRIWALRTLSKGLSDGPLWRKDVRATDVPIRRLFGLCESINKNETSEDMLSSLMKGIHDLGLPANGLLILAVDMKARNTLTKSARRTLTNMESSSNISFANIFANLDAYNASTPHFFAKFEQMTRQIDITSPDFISHGLDLARTGDSRSVWTLIRLLRSHTPLKIALSKSWIPIPDPSEKALVRYYPEPRTSDCPDPHAALEMIHLLAVSLACSRRLSPRRSYSLVHWLYVFLVKHNAPVKPAIARALYHAGVERFRREGLRVSLTQYAYIYDVVEEVEGSDVVENLMEPPRIGHR
;
A
#
# COMPACT_ATOMS: atom_id res chain seq x y z
N MET A 1 -0.64 -23.32 -27.28
CA MET A 1 0.47 -22.34 -27.30
C MET A 1 0.01 -21.10 -28.03
N SER A 2 0.00 -19.96 -27.34
CA SER A 2 0.09 -18.58 -27.83
C SER A 2 -0.36 -17.72 -26.65
N GLN A 3 0.59 -17.16 -25.90
CA GLN A 3 0.26 -16.30 -24.77
C GLN A 3 -0.04 -14.90 -25.31
N GLY A 4 -1.19 -14.35 -24.93
CA GLY A 4 -1.45 -12.92 -25.12
C GLY A 4 -0.57 -12.12 -24.17
N SER A 5 0.53 -11.57 -24.69
CA SER A 5 1.32 -10.56 -23.98
C SER A 5 0.52 -9.26 -23.89
N SER A 6 0.46 -8.67 -22.71
CA SER A 6 -0.10 -7.33 -22.50
C SER A 6 0.86 -6.25 -23.03
N ARG A 7 0.40 -5.42 -23.96
CA ARG A 7 1.15 -4.29 -24.58
C ARG A 7 1.45 -3.12 -23.62
N GLU A 8 1.77 -3.37 -22.35
CA GLU A 8 2.16 -2.30 -21.40
C GLU A 8 3.69 -2.04 -21.36
N ASP A 9 4.51 -2.79 -22.10
CA ASP A 9 5.99 -2.80 -21.99
C ASP A 9 6.74 -2.48 -23.31
N ASP A 10 6.17 -1.70 -24.25
CA ASP A 10 6.80 -1.37 -25.56
C ASP A 10 7.47 0.04 -25.65
N THR A 11 7.66 0.76 -24.54
CA THR A 11 8.49 1.98 -24.55
C THR A 11 9.98 1.65 -24.57
N GLN A 12 10.63 1.82 -25.72
CA GLN A 12 12.08 1.59 -25.88
C GLN A 12 12.89 2.90 -25.77
N SER A 13 14.15 2.80 -25.36
CA SER A 13 15.07 3.95 -25.37
C SER A 13 15.32 4.46 -26.79
N LEU A 14 15.49 5.77 -26.93
CA LEU A 14 15.79 6.42 -28.22
C LEU A 14 16.98 5.73 -28.92
N THR A 15 16.78 5.34 -30.18
CA THR A 15 17.83 4.81 -31.05
C THR A 15 18.50 5.94 -31.82
N ALA A 16 19.78 5.81 -32.14
CA ALA A 16 20.54 6.82 -32.87
C ALA A 16 19.94 7.19 -34.24
N SER A 17 19.17 6.27 -34.85
CA SER A 17 18.48 6.50 -36.13
C SER A 17 17.30 7.47 -36.05
N VAL A 18 16.74 7.72 -34.86
CA VAL A 18 15.66 8.71 -34.66
C VAL A 18 16.22 10.14 -34.57
N THR A 19 17.48 10.28 -34.14
CA THR A 19 18.18 11.56 -33.95
C THR A 19 19.05 12.00 -35.13
N ASP A 20 19.08 11.22 -36.22
CA ASP A 20 19.84 11.54 -37.44
C ASP A 20 19.05 12.52 -38.34
N TYR A 21 18.92 13.75 -37.85
CA TYR A 21 18.03 14.76 -38.42
C TYR A 21 18.53 15.31 -39.77
N PRO A 22 17.70 15.31 -40.84
CA PRO A 22 18.08 15.88 -42.13
C PRO A 22 18.19 17.41 -42.07
N MET A 23 19.22 17.93 -42.75
CA MET A 23 19.43 19.36 -42.97
C MET A 23 19.04 19.74 -44.39
N GLU A 24 17.94 20.48 -44.54
CA GLU A 24 17.41 20.93 -45.83
C GLU A 24 17.22 22.45 -45.82
N TYR A 25 17.49 23.12 -46.94
CA TYR A 25 17.36 24.58 -47.06
C TYR A 25 18.10 25.42 -45.99
N GLY A 26 19.02 24.81 -45.22
CA GLY A 26 19.71 25.43 -44.08
C GLY A 26 18.98 25.32 -42.72
N ARG A 27 17.95 24.46 -42.63
CA ARG A 27 17.16 24.18 -41.42
C ARG A 27 17.16 22.68 -41.10
N ARG A 28 16.94 22.32 -39.84
CA ARG A 28 16.85 20.90 -39.39
C ARG A 28 15.40 20.44 -39.39
N TYR A 29 15.14 19.24 -39.86
CA TYR A 29 13.80 18.63 -39.86
C TYR A 29 13.79 17.30 -39.11
N HIS A 30 12.60 16.75 -38.85
CA HIS A 30 12.43 15.47 -38.17
C HIS A 30 12.84 14.28 -39.06
N LYS A 31 13.23 13.16 -38.45
CA LYS A 31 13.64 11.93 -39.17
C LYS A 31 12.66 10.76 -39.02
N TYR A 32 12.02 10.64 -37.86
CA TYR A 32 11.01 9.62 -37.59
C TYR A 32 9.77 9.87 -38.47
N HIS A 33 9.38 8.89 -39.30
CA HIS A 33 8.41 9.09 -40.39
C HIS A 33 8.74 10.33 -41.24
N GLU A 34 9.92 10.32 -41.86
CA GLU A 34 10.43 11.37 -42.76
C GLU A 34 9.37 11.78 -43.80
N GLY A 35 9.12 13.10 -43.92
CA GLY A 35 8.04 13.65 -44.73
C GLY A 35 6.70 13.86 -44.01
N SER A 36 6.46 13.22 -42.85
CA SER A 36 5.20 13.36 -42.09
C SER A 36 5.00 14.70 -41.39
N TYR A 37 6.02 15.55 -41.32
CA TYR A 37 5.95 16.92 -40.78
C TYR A 37 6.77 17.86 -41.69
N LEU A 38 6.28 19.09 -41.91
CA LEU A 38 6.85 20.02 -42.90
C LEU A 38 7.68 21.15 -42.30
N TYR A 39 7.66 21.34 -40.99
CA TYR A 39 8.31 22.46 -40.31
C TYR A 39 9.61 22.04 -39.62
N PRO A 40 10.55 22.98 -39.42
CA PRO A 40 11.83 22.66 -38.79
C PRO A 40 11.70 22.26 -37.32
N ASN A 41 12.73 21.61 -36.80
CA ASN A 41 12.90 21.25 -35.38
C ASN A 41 14.28 21.67 -34.83
N ASP A 42 14.95 22.60 -35.50
CA ASP A 42 16.19 23.24 -35.03
C ASP A 42 15.95 24.19 -33.85
N GLU A 43 17.05 24.57 -33.20
CA GLU A 43 17.08 25.45 -32.03
C GLU A 43 16.36 26.78 -32.28
N GLN A 44 16.38 27.31 -33.50
CA GLN A 44 15.68 28.55 -33.84
C GLN A 44 14.15 28.38 -33.78
N GLU A 45 13.61 27.26 -34.27
CA GLU A 45 12.16 27.01 -34.17
C GLU A 45 11.74 26.71 -32.73
N LEU A 46 12.57 26.01 -31.94
CA LEU A 46 12.30 25.74 -30.53
C LEU A 46 12.29 27.03 -29.69
N ASP A 47 13.28 27.92 -29.88
CA ASP A 47 13.30 29.25 -29.24
C ASP A 47 12.02 30.05 -29.58
N ARG A 48 11.56 29.97 -30.84
CA ARG A 48 10.33 30.62 -31.31
C ARG A 48 9.07 30.03 -30.66
N MET A 49 9.00 28.71 -30.50
CA MET A 49 7.88 28.04 -29.83
C MET A 49 7.79 28.43 -28.34
N ASP A 50 8.92 28.52 -27.64
CA ASP A 50 8.96 28.98 -26.24
C ASP A 50 8.51 30.45 -26.10
N MET A 51 8.92 31.31 -27.05
CA MET A 51 8.43 32.68 -27.15
C MET A 51 6.91 32.74 -27.43
N GLN A 52 6.41 31.91 -28.35
CA GLN A 52 4.98 31.81 -28.68
C GLN A 52 4.16 31.37 -27.46
N HIS A 53 4.64 30.38 -26.70
CA HIS A 53 4.03 29.95 -25.44
C HIS A 53 3.97 31.09 -24.42
N HIS A 54 5.04 31.88 -24.26
CA HIS A 54 5.03 33.06 -23.40
C HIS A 54 3.99 34.10 -23.85
N MET A 55 3.93 34.43 -25.14
CA MET A 55 2.93 35.33 -25.71
C MET A 55 1.50 34.84 -25.44
N LEU A 56 1.25 33.54 -25.63
CA LEU A 56 -0.06 32.94 -25.41
C LEU A 56 -0.47 32.92 -23.94
N LYS A 57 0.49 32.80 -23.01
CA LYS A 57 0.21 33.06 -21.59
C LYS A 57 -0.21 34.51 -21.33
N LEU A 58 0.39 35.51 -21.99
CA LEU A 58 -0.05 36.91 -21.84
C LEU A 58 -1.49 37.08 -22.34
N VAL A 59 -1.79 36.56 -23.54
CA VAL A 59 -3.11 36.50 -24.18
C VAL A 59 -4.15 35.83 -23.24
N ASN A 60 -3.80 34.69 -22.65
CA ASN A 60 -4.62 33.94 -21.69
C ASN A 60 -4.56 34.45 -20.23
N ARG A 61 -3.92 35.60 -19.98
CA ARG A 61 -3.75 36.21 -18.64
C ARG A 61 -3.18 35.25 -17.59
N GLY A 62 -2.15 34.51 -17.97
CA GLY A 62 -1.39 33.57 -17.14
C GLY A 62 -2.00 32.19 -16.98
N ARG A 63 -3.12 31.86 -17.65
CA ARG A 63 -3.75 30.53 -17.56
C ARG A 63 -3.23 29.59 -18.64
N LEU A 64 -2.84 28.38 -18.23
CA LEU A 64 -2.51 27.28 -19.14
C LEU A 64 -3.74 26.41 -19.49
N LEU A 65 -4.65 26.22 -18.53
CA LEU A 65 -5.90 25.49 -18.72
C LEU A 65 -7.14 26.34 -18.40
N PHE A 66 -8.15 26.25 -19.26
CA PHE A 66 -9.47 26.85 -19.07
C PHE A 66 -10.50 25.86 -18.55
N ALA A 67 -10.27 24.56 -18.73
CA ALA A 67 -10.96 23.53 -17.96
C ALA A 67 -10.51 23.59 -16.49
N SER A 68 -11.42 23.32 -15.55
CA SER A 68 -11.10 23.23 -14.11
C SER A 68 -11.22 21.78 -13.61
N PRO A 69 -10.27 20.89 -13.97
CA PRO A 69 -10.31 19.50 -13.55
C PRO A 69 -10.08 19.39 -12.02
N GLN A 70 -10.95 18.65 -11.34
CA GLN A 70 -10.77 18.39 -9.90
C GLN A 70 -9.71 17.32 -9.69
N SER A 71 -8.49 17.74 -9.34
CA SER A 71 -7.35 16.86 -9.04
C SER A 71 -7.10 15.81 -10.15
N PRO A 72 -6.77 16.24 -11.38
CA PRO A 72 -6.42 15.32 -12.47
C PRO A 72 -5.26 14.41 -12.04
N LYS A 73 -5.26 13.17 -12.53
CA LYS A 73 -4.18 12.20 -12.28
C LYS A 73 -3.31 11.97 -13.50
N ARG A 74 -3.88 12.10 -14.70
CA ARG A 74 -3.22 11.93 -16.00
C ARG A 74 -3.60 13.04 -16.96
N ILE A 75 -2.60 13.74 -17.47
CA ILE A 75 -2.71 14.79 -18.47
C ILE A 75 -1.87 14.37 -19.68
N LEU A 76 -2.44 14.47 -20.88
CA LEU A 76 -1.69 14.32 -22.14
C LEU A 76 -1.57 15.67 -22.83
N ASP A 77 -0.40 15.97 -23.36
CA ASP A 77 -0.14 17.06 -24.29
C ASP A 77 0.29 16.47 -25.65
N VAL A 78 -0.39 16.87 -26.71
CA VAL A 78 -0.29 16.27 -28.04
C VAL A 78 0.38 17.24 -29.01
N GLY A 79 1.53 16.83 -29.55
CA GLY A 79 2.41 17.69 -30.35
C GLY A 79 3.10 18.73 -29.48
N THR A 80 3.79 18.26 -28.43
CA THR A 80 4.31 19.10 -27.33
C THR A 80 5.48 20.01 -27.74
N GLY A 81 6.09 19.80 -28.91
CA GLY A 81 7.15 20.65 -29.44
C GLY A 81 8.37 20.71 -28.52
N SER A 82 8.70 21.89 -28.00
CA SER A 82 9.76 22.08 -27.01
C SER A 82 9.47 21.44 -25.65
N GLY A 83 8.21 21.12 -25.35
CA GLY A 83 7.77 20.59 -24.06
C GLY A 83 7.55 21.65 -22.98
N ILE A 84 7.59 22.94 -23.31
CA ILE A 84 7.47 24.04 -22.32
C ILE A 84 6.10 24.04 -21.59
N TRP A 85 5.01 23.74 -22.30
CA TRP A 85 3.66 23.71 -21.74
C TRP A 85 3.49 22.69 -20.61
N PRO A 86 3.81 21.38 -20.78
CA PRO A 86 3.70 20.42 -19.69
C PRO A 86 4.74 20.65 -18.58
N ILE A 87 5.93 21.20 -18.89
CA ILE A 87 6.94 21.57 -17.89
C ILE A 87 6.42 22.64 -16.93
N GLU A 88 5.75 23.69 -17.41
CA GLU A 88 5.19 24.71 -16.53
C GLU A 88 3.96 24.21 -15.77
N LEU A 89 3.07 23.48 -16.44
CA LEU A 89 1.84 22.91 -15.85
C LEU A 89 2.13 21.94 -14.69
N ALA A 90 3.30 21.29 -14.70
CA ALA A 90 3.76 20.42 -13.62
C ALA A 90 3.70 21.06 -12.23
N SER A 91 3.89 22.37 -12.16
CA SER A 91 3.84 23.14 -10.91
C SER A 91 2.41 23.37 -10.39
N GLU A 92 1.41 23.45 -11.27
CA GLU A 92 -0.01 23.57 -10.92
C GLU A 92 -0.59 22.22 -10.46
N PHE A 93 -0.15 21.12 -11.08
CA PHE A 93 -0.64 19.76 -10.81
C PHE A 93 0.47 18.79 -10.39
N PRO A 94 1.17 19.01 -9.26
CA PRO A 94 2.33 18.22 -8.84
C PRO A 94 2.02 16.75 -8.46
N ALA A 95 0.74 16.38 -8.43
CA ALA A 95 0.28 15.01 -8.19
C ALA A 95 -0.28 14.32 -9.46
N ALA A 96 -0.29 15.01 -10.61
CA ALA A 96 -0.70 14.49 -11.90
C ALA A 96 0.52 14.03 -12.70
N GLU A 97 0.42 12.86 -13.32
CA GLU A 97 1.30 12.38 -14.39
C GLU A 97 0.98 13.16 -15.67
N ILE A 98 1.94 13.92 -16.18
CA ILE A 98 1.81 14.74 -17.39
C ILE A 98 2.70 14.13 -18.48
N ILE A 99 2.12 13.77 -19.61
CA ILE A 99 2.83 13.15 -20.73
C ILE A 99 2.77 14.10 -21.92
N GLY A 100 3.91 14.49 -22.46
CA GLY A 100 4.01 15.17 -23.76
C GLY A 100 4.38 14.17 -24.85
N THR A 101 3.73 14.28 -26.01
CA THR A 101 3.99 13.46 -27.20
C THR A 101 4.40 14.33 -28.38
N ASP A 102 5.42 13.92 -29.13
CA ASP A 102 5.86 14.60 -30.36
C ASP A 102 6.51 13.62 -31.35
N LEU A 103 6.62 14.02 -32.62
CA LEU A 103 7.39 13.27 -33.64
C LEU A 103 8.91 13.41 -33.46
N SER A 104 9.36 14.50 -32.82
CA SER A 104 10.78 14.81 -32.63
C SER A 104 11.18 14.72 -31.16
N PRO A 105 12.21 13.92 -30.78
CA PRO A 105 12.81 14.00 -29.45
C PRO A 105 13.74 15.22 -29.35
N VAL A 106 13.14 16.39 -29.17
CA VAL A 106 13.83 17.70 -29.05
C VAL A 106 13.65 18.37 -27.68
N GLN A 107 12.89 17.72 -26.79
CA GLN A 107 12.56 18.24 -25.47
C GLN A 107 13.76 18.16 -24.50
N PRO A 108 13.79 18.95 -23.41
CA PRO A 108 14.87 18.90 -22.42
C PRO A 108 15.03 17.53 -21.75
N ASN A 109 16.28 17.10 -21.57
CA ASN A 109 16.62 15.88 -20.80
C ASN A 109 16.39 16.01 -19.28
N GLU A 110 16.12 17.22 -18.78
CA GLU A 110 15.88 17.52 -17.37
C GLU A 110 14.54 18.25 -17.24
N VAL A 111 13.56 17.56 -16.67
CA VAL A 111 12.16 17.96 -16.56
C VAL A 111 11.64 17.71 -15.13
N PRO A 112 10.50 18.31 -14.73
CA PRO A 112 9.82 17.94 -13.49
C PRO A 112 9.50 16.43 -13.47
N GLU A 113 9.58 15.81 -12.30
CA GLU A 113 9.49 14.35 -12.15
C GLU A 113 8.15 13.73 -12.58
N ASN A 114 7.11 14.55 -12.60
CA ASN A 114 5.78 14.19 -13.05
C ASN A 114 5.52 14.54 -14.53
N VAL A 115 6.56 14.95 -15.27
CA VAL A 115 6.54 15.20 -16.72
C VAL A 115 7.34 14.12 -17.43
N HIS A 116 6.74 13.51 -18.45
CA HIS A 116 7.35 12.46 -19.26
C HIS A 116 7.17 12.80 -20.74
N PHE A 117 8.21 12.59 -21.55
CA PHE A 117 8.14 12.79 -23.00
C PHE A 117 8.27 11.47 -23.74
N LEU A 118 7.43 11.29 -24.76
CA LEU A 118 7.42 10.12 -25.63
C LEU A 118 7.47 10.57 -27.09
N VAL A 119 8.24 9.85 -27.90
CA VAL A 119 8.17 9.98 -29.36
C VAL A 119 7.00 9.13 -29.84
N ASP A 120 5.99 9.76 -30.43
CA ASP A 120 4.73 9.12 -30.83
C ASP A 120 4.10 9.87 -32.00
N ASP A 121 3.61 9.15 -33.02
CA ASP A 121 2.88 9.75 -34.14
C ASP A 121 1.38 9.73 -33.86
N VAL A 122 0.85 10.89 -33.49
CA VAL A 122 -0.58 11.13 -33.24
C VAL A 122 -1.51 10.67 -34.38
N THR A 123 -1.00 10.53 -35.61
CA THR A 123 -1.74 10.05 -36.78
C THR A 123 -1.97 8.53 -36.78
N GLU A 124 -1.22 7.73 -36.01
CA GLU A 124 -1.39 6.26 -35.91
C GLU A 124 -2.77 5.83 -35.38
N ASP A 125 -3.34 4.75 -35.94
CA ASP A 125 -4.70 4.28 -35.62
C ASP A 125 -4.89 3.86 -34.15
N GLU A 126 -3.86 3.30 -33.52
CA GLU A 126 -3.84 2.90 -32.12
C GLU A 126 -2.79 3.69 -31.33
N TRP A 127 -3.20 4.70 -30.57
CA TRP A 127 -2.34 5.32 -29.55
C TRP A 127 -1.90 4.29 -28.50
N LEU A 128 -0.74 4.53 -27.89
CA LEU A 128 -0.10 3.70 -26.86
C LEU A 128 -1.00 3.31 -25.67
N TRP A 129 -2.07 4.08 -25.42
CA TRP A 129 -2.95 3.90 -24.26
C TRP A 129 -4.30 3.30 -24.61
N GLY A 130 -4.89 2.53 -23.69
CA GLY A 130 -6.28 2.07 -23.81
C GLY A 130 -7.31 3.23 -23.83
N PRO A 131 -8.59 2.94 -24.13
CA PRO A 131 -9.67 3.93 -24.00
C PRO A 131 -9.87 4.34 -22.53
N ASN A 132 -10.37 5.56 -22.29
CA ASN A 132 -10.61 6.11 -20.95
C ASN A 132 -9.36 6.16 -20.03
N HIS A 133 -8.23 6.63 -20.57
CA HIS A 133 -6.93 6.66 -19.87
C HIS A 133 -6.62 8.01 -19.19
N PHE A 134 -6.93 9.13 -19.85
CA PHE A 134 -6.54 10.48 -19.42
C PHE A 134 -7.68 11.24 -18.74
N ASP A 135 -7.35 12.09 -17.77
CA ASP A 135 -8.32 13.03 -17.16
C ASP A 135 -8.41 14.33 -17.95
N VAL A 136 -7.30 14.77 -18.52
CA VAL A 136 -7.18 15.96 -19.38
C VAL A 136 -6.38 15.60 -20.63
N ILE A 137 -6.76 16.12 -21.80
CA ILE A 137 -5.93 16.11 -23.00
C ILE A 137 -5.87 17.53 -23.57
N HIS A 138 -4.66 18.01 -23.83
CA HIS A 138 -4.36 19.25 -24.52
C HIS A 138 -3.79 18.94 -25.92
N ALA A 139 -4.10 19.77 -26.90
CA ALA A 139 -3.51 19.74 -28.23
C ALA A 139 -3.51 21.16 -28.81
N GLY A 140 -2.33 21.73 -29.08
CA GLY A 140 -2.21 23.12 -29.52
C GLY A 140 -1.32 23.29 -30.74
N HIS A 141 -1.69 24.22 -31.61
CA HIS A 141 -0.88 24.67 -32.77
C HIS A 141 -0.46 23.57 -33.76
N LEU A 142 -1.33 22.60 -34.00
CA LEU A 142 -1.08 21.50 -34.95
C LEU A 142 -1.61 21.80 -36.37
N SER A 143 -2.02 23.05 -36.64
CA SER A 143 -2.63 23.46 -37.91
C SER A 143 -1.59 23.40 -39.03
N GLY A 144 -1.91 22.67 -40.10
CA GLY A 144 -0.95 22.33 -41.15
C GLY A 144 -0.04 21.13 -40.83
N SER A 145 -0.05 20.63 -39.59
CA SER A 145 0.71 19.43 -39.19
C SER A 145 -0.08 18.14 -39.44
N LEU A 146 -1.42 18.18 -39.34
CA LEU A 146 -2.29 16.99 -39.34
C LEU A 146 -3.15 16.83 -40.61
N PRO A 147 -3.43 15.59 -41.05
CA PRO A 147 -4.35 15.33 -42.16
C PRO A 147 -5.83 15.40 -41.77
N SER A 148 -6.17 15.16 -40.50
CA SER A 148 -7.55 15.23 -40.03
C SER A 148 -7.67 15.58 -38.55
N TYR A 149 -8.10 16.81 -38.27
CA TYR A 149 -8.45 17.23 -36.90
C TYR A 149 -9.66 16.50 -36.34
N LYS A 150 -10.60 16.07 -37.19
CA LYS A 150 -11.77 15.34 -36.73
C LYS A 150 -11.39 13.94 -36.24
N ASP A 151 -10.37 13.33 -36.82
CA ASP A 151 -9.83 12.04 -36.34
C ASP A 151 -8.97 12.20 -35.08
N LEU A 152 -8.17 13.27 -34.96
CA LEU A 152 -7.59 13.66 -33.67
C LEU A 152 -8.67 13.76 -32.58
N LEU A 153 -9.74 14.53 -32.81
CA LEU A 153 -10.82 14.70 -31.82
C LEU A 153 -11.53 13.37 -31.48
N ARG A 154 -11.68 12.45 -32.43
CA ARG A 154 -12.19 11.09 -32.17
C ARG A 154 -11.25 10.27 -31.27
N LYS A 155 -9.94 10.32 -31.51
CA LYS A 155 -8.92 9.67 -30.66
C LYS A 155 -8.91 10.29 -29.27
N VAL A 156 -8.85 11.62 -29.16
CA VAL A 156 -8.97 12.36 -27.89
C VAL A 156 -10.23 11.94 -27.12
N PHE A 157 -11.40 11.85 -27.79
CA PHE A 157 -12.63 11.38 -27.17
C PHE A 157 -12.55 9.91 -26.71
N LYS A 158 -11.95 9.00 -27.49
CA LYS A 158 -11.71 7.60 -27.11
C LYS A 158 -10.83 7.48 -25.86
N HIS A 159 -9.74 8.23 -25.80
CA HIS A 159 -8.71 8.11 -24.74
C HIS A 159 -8.97 8.98 -23.50
N LEU A 160 -9.84 10.00 -23.55
CA LEU A 160 -10.36 10.66 -22.35
C LEU A 160 -11.24 9.75 -21.50
N LYS A 161 -11.10 9.83 -20.18
CA LYS A 161 -12.05 9.26 -19.22
C LYS A 161 -13.40 9.97 -19.31
N PRO A 162 -14.51 9.29 -18.97
CA PRO A 162 -15.78 9.98 -18.80
C PRO A 162 -15.69 11.06 -17.72
N GLY A 163 -16.25 12.24 -18.01
CA GLY A 163 -16.08 13.44 -17.18
C GLY A 163 -14.75 14.19 -17.40
N GLY A 164 -13.77 13.60 -18.10
CA GLY A 164 -12.51 14.25 -18.45
C GLY A 164 -12.66 15.32 -19.54
N SER A 165 -11.70 16.25 -19.62
CA SER A 165 -11.77 17.46 -20.45
C SER A 165 -10.72 17.51 -21.54
N VAL A 166 -11.10 17.97 -22.73
CA VAL A 166 -10.19 18.40 -23.79
C VAL A 166 -10.05 19.92 -23.78
N GLN A 167 -8.86 20.41 -24.10
CA GLN A 167 -8.62 21.78 -24.56
C GLN A 167 -7.84 21.74 -25.88
N CYS A 168 -8.27 22.52 -26.87
CA CYS A 168 -7.57 22.72 -28.13
C CYS A 168 -7.34 24.21 -28.39
N ASP A 169 -6.09 24.55 -28.69
CA ASP A 169 -5.58 25.92 -28.80
C ASP A 169 -5.03 26.16 -30.21
N GLU A 170 -5.70 27.00 -31.02
CA GLU A 170 -5.35 27.18 -32.43
C GLU A 170 -5.47 28.63 -32.90
N PHE A 171 -4.61 29.02 -33.83
CA PHE A 171 -4.81 30.24 -34.62
C PHE A 171 -5.65 29.92 -35.86
N ASP A 172 -6.57 30.82 -36.22
CA ASP A 172 -6.99 30.90 -37.63
C ASP A 172 -5.90 31.67 -38.39
N PRO A 173 -5.18 31.05 -39.34
CA PRO A 173 -4.08 31.69 -40.05
C PRO A 173 -4.53 32.81 -40.99
N LYS A 174 -5.84 32.99 -41.26
CA LYS A 174 -6.31 34.09 -42.11
C LYS A 174 -6.23 35.43 -41.36
N PRO A 175 -5.43 36.42 -41.82
CA PRO A 175 -5.43 37.77 -41.27
C PRO A 175 -6.81 38.42 -41.41
N LYS A 176 -7.17 39.24 -40.42
CA LYS A 176 -8.42 40.01 -40.36
C LYS A 176 -8.12 41.45 -39.99
N CYS A 177 -8.99 42.35 -40.40
CA CYS A 177 -8.91 43.79 -40.19
C CYS A 177 -10.35 44.31 -40.04
N ASP A 178 -10.63 45.13 -39.02
CA ASP A 178 -11.98 45.61 -38.72
C ASP A 178 -12.29 46.99 -39.37
N ASP A 179 -11.27 47.74 -39.79
CA ASP A 179 -11.38 49.15 -40.20
C ASP A 179 -11.02 49.41 -41.67
N GLY A 180 -10.75 48.36 -42.44
CA GLY A 180 -10.45 48.46 -43.88
C GLY A 180 -9.04 48.99 -44.20
N THR A 181 -8.13 49.06 -43.21
CA THR A 181 -6.72 49.40 -43.46
C THR A 181 -5.95 48.31 -44.22
N MET A 182 -6.43 47.06 -44.18
CA MET A 182 -5.87 45.95 -44.96
C MET A 182 -6.51 45.89 -46.37
N PRO A 183 -5.71 45.80 -47.46
CA PRO A 183 -6.20 45.59 -48.82
C PRO A 183 -7.15 44.39 -48.98
N GLU A 184 -8.05 44.47 -49.97
CA GLU A 184 -8.95 43.38 -50.32
C GLU A 184 -8.22 42.24 -51.05
N GLU A 185 -8.77 41.02 -50.99
CA GLU A 185 -8.23 39.84 -51.68
C GLU A 185 -8.59 39.86 -53.17
N ASP A 186 -7.57 39.92 -54.03
CA ASP A 186 -7.68 39.65 -55.47
C ASP A 186 -7.23 38.20 -55.73
N PRO A 187 -8.10 37.26 -56.16
CA PRO A 187 -7.70 35.87 -56.41
C PRO A 187 -6.75 35.73 -57.61
N ASP A 188 -6.64 36.73 -58.49
CA ASP A 188 -5.82 36.71 -59.69
C ASP A 188 -4.44 37.39 -59.51
N LYS A 189 -4.16 37.99 -58.34
CA LYS A 189 -2.89 38.71 -58.05
C LYS A 189 -2.41 38.51 -56.60
N PHE A 190 -1.16 38.86 -56.34
CA PHE A 190 -0.67 39.04 -54.97
C PHE A 190 -1.20 40.34 -54.37
N SER A 191 -1.58 40.30 -53.09
CA SER A 191 -2.02 41.43 -52.29
C SER A 191 -0.85 42.40 -52.02
N GLU A 192 -1.16 43.68 -51.86
CA GLU A 192 -0.21 44.66 -51.30
C GLU A 192 0.15 44.33 -49.84
N TYR A 193 -0.61 43.44 -49.19
CA TYR A 193 -0.37 42.91 -47.85
C TYR A 193 0.04 41.43 -47.88
N ALA A 194 1.26 41.16 -48.37
CA ALA A 194 1.78 39.83 -48.70
C ALA A 194 1.69 38.74 -47.61
N LEU A 195 1.56 39.08 -46.32
CA LEU A 195 1.24 38.12 -45.24
C LEU A 195 -0.05 37.33 -45.54
N GLN A 196 -1.05 37.97 -46.12
CA GLN A 196 -2.31 37.36 -46.52
C GLN A 196 -2.10 36.27 -47.57
N ASP A 197 -1.31 36.59 -48.60
CA ASP A 197 -0.95 35.64 -49.66
C ASP A 197 -0.13 34.48 -49.12
N LEU A 198 0.82 34.72 -48.20
CA LEU A 198 1.60 33.66 -47.58
C LEU A 198 0.70 32.69 -46.81
N MET A 199 -0.29 33.19 -46.08
CA MET A 199 -1.23 32.33 -45.34
C MET A 199 -2.18 31.56 -46.26
N ASP A 200 -2.47 32.06 -47.46
CA ASP A 200 -3.20 31.32 -48.48
C ASP A 200 -2.31 30.30 -49.24
N LEU A 201 -1.05 30.64 -49.53
CA LEU A 201 -0.05 29.72 -50.06
C LEU A 201 0.19 28.54 -49.11
N HIS A 202 0.30 28.78 -47.80
CA HIS A 202 0.36 27.69 -46.82
C HIS A 202 -0.88 26.79 -46.88
N HIS A 203 -2.09 27.36 -47.00
CA HIS A 203 -3.31 26.58 -47.15
C HIS A 203 -3.30 25.73 -48.43
N ARG A 204 -2.92 26.30 -49.57
CA ARG A 204 -2.77 25.60 -50.86
C ARG A 204 -1.70 24.51 -50.80
N ALA A 205 -0.54 24.79 -50.22
CA ALA A 205 0.54 23.82 -50.01
C ALA A 205 0.08 22.64 -49.15
N GLY A 206 -0.72 22.89 -48.10
CA GLY A 206 -1.35 21.84 -47.31
C GLY A 206 -2.37 21.00 -48.10
N GLN A 207 -3.09 21.57 -49.07
CA GLN A 207 -3.95 20.76 -49.95
C GLN A 207 -3.16 19.98 -51.00
N ALA A 208 -1.99 20.46 -51.40
CA ALA A 208 -1.11 19.84 -52.39
C ALA A 208 -0.13 18.80 -51.80
N SER A 209 0.05 18.76 -50.48
CA SER A 209 0.90 17.76 -49.83
C SER A 209 0.28 16.37 -49.87
N ASP A 210 1.11 15.33 -49.84
CA ASP A 210 0.69 13.94 -49.67
C ASP A 210 1.26 13.39 -48.34
N PRO A 211 0.42 13.01 -47.35
CA PRO A 211 -1.03 13.23 -47.32
C PRO A 211 -1.40 14.73 -47.21
N PRO A 212 -2.63 15.13 -47.60
CA PRO A 212 -3.10 16.51 -47.44
C PRO A 212 -3.16 16.92 -45.97
N ARG A 213 -2.83 18.19 -45.67
CA ARG A 213 -2.73 18.78 -44.34
C ARG A 213 -3.78 19.89 -44.14
N GLN A 214 -4.43 19.88 -42.98
CA GLN A 214 -5.54 20.78 -42.68
C GLN A 214 -5.08 22.09 -42.04
N PHE A 215 -5.30 23.19 -42.76
CA PHE A 215 -5.23 24.57 -42.27
C PHE A 215 -6.63 25.14 -42.05
N ARG A 216 -6.72 26.34 -41.44
CA ARG A 216 -7.99 27.06 -41.17
C ARG A 216 -8.97 26.17 -40.39
N VAL A 217 -8.48 25.54 -39.32
CA VAL A 217 -9.21 24.55 -38.51
C VAL A 217 -9.86 25.14 -37.26
N ALA A 218 -9.30 26.23 -36.71
CA ALA A 218 -9.67 26.83 -35.44
C ALA A 218 -11.19 27.07 -35.29
N HIS A 219 -11.79 27.81 -36.22
CA HIS A 219 -13.24 28.10 -36.26
C HIS A 219 -14.14 26.87 -36.49
N ARG A 220 -13.58 25.68 -36.73
CA ARG A 220 -14.31 24.41 -36.91
C ARG A 220 -14.26 23.50 -35.69
N LEU A 221 -13.31 23.72 -34.77
CA LEU A 221 -13.08 22.88 -33.60
C LEU A 221 -14.33 22.72 -32.73
N ALA A 222 -14.99 23.81 -32.35
CA ALA A 222 -16.16 23.76 -31.48
C ALA A 222 -17.35 23.00 -32.11
N ARG A 223 -17.49 23.08 -33.45
CA ARG A 223 -18.48 22.27 -34.17
C ARG A 223 -18.08 20.79 -34.18
N TRP A 224 -16.84 20.47 -34.53
CA TRP A 224 -16.36 19.09 -34.60
C TRP A 224 -16.34 18.39 -33.23
N MET A 225 -16.03 19.10 -32.14
CA MET A 225 -16.15 18.54 -30.79
C MET A 225 -17.60 18.11 -30.48
N ARG A 226 -18.59 18.95 -30.79
CA ARG A 226 -20.02 18.59 -30.63
C ARG A 226 -20.42 17.40 -31.52
N GLU A 227 -19.95 17.37 -32.77
CA GLU A 227 -20.20 16.25 -33.69
C GLU A 227 -19.55 14.92 -33.25
N VAL A 228 -18.44 14.96 -32.51
CA VAL A 228 -17.76 13.78 -31.94
C VAL A 228 -18.44 13.30 -30.65
N GLY A 229 -19.21 14.15 -29.98
CA GLY A 229 -19.98 13.81 -28.77
C GLY A 229 -19.48 14.43 -27.47
N PHE A 230 -18.61 15.46 -27.54
CA PHE A 230 -18.25 16.24 -26.37
C PHE A 230 -19.43 17.12 -25.89
N GLU A 231 -19.64 17.16 -24.57
CA GLU A 231 -20.56 18.09 -23.89
C GLU A 231 -19.81 19.30 -23.33
N ASP A 232 -20.55 20.29 -22.82
CA ASP A 232 -20.02 21.56 -22.27
C ASP A 232 -19.02 22.30 -23.19
N VAL A 233 -19.19 22.19 -24.52
CA VAL A 233 -18.24 22.76 -25.50
C VAL A 233 -18.30 24.30 -25.50
N GLN A 234 -17.25 24.91 -24.95
CA GLN A 234 -17.04 26.36 -24.87
C GLN A 234 -15.95 26.79 -25.85
N GLU A 235 -16.20 27.88 -26.55
CA GLU A 235 -15.31 28.49 -27.53
C GLU A 235 -14.95 29.90 -27.03
N ARG A 236 -13.65 30.20 -26.97
CA ARG A 236 -13.11 31.52 -26.62
C ARG A 236 -12.29 32.00 -27.79
N VAL A 237 -12.65 33.16 -28.33
CA VAL A 237 -11.93 33.78 -29.46
C VAL A 237 -11.30 35.08 -28.96
N GLN A 238 -10.02 35.26 -29.24
CA GLN A 238 -9.24 36.44 -28.83
C GLN A 238 -8.45 36.97 -30.02
N LYS A 239 -8.51 38.29 -30.24
CA LYS A 239 -7.77 38.96 -31.31
C LYS A 239 -6.31 39.16 -30.88
N VAL A 240 -5.39 38.58 -31.64
CA VAL A 240 -3.94 38.75 -31.45
C VAL A 240 -3.42 39.64 -32.57
N PRO A 241 -3.05 40.91 -32.30
CA PRO A 241 -2.53 41.81 -33.32
C PRO A 241 -1.31 41.22 -34.03
N VAL A 242 -1.17 41.44 -35.33
CA VAL A 242 0.01 41.01 -36.11
C VAL A 242 1.27 41.77 -35.67
N ASN A 243 1.11 43.04 -35.27
CA ASN A 243 2.18 43.92 -34.83
C ASN A 243 1.67 44.93 -33.77
N PRO A 244 2.51 45.80 -33.17
CA PRO A 244 2.15 46.66 -32.06
C PRO A 244 1.34 47.92 -32.45
N TRP A 245 0.46 47.84 -33.44
CA TRP A 245 -0.41 48.94 -33.87
C TRP A 245 -1.48 49.34 -32.84
N SER A 246 -1.86 48.43 -31.94
CA SER A 246 -2.94 48.67 -30.98
C SER A 246 -2.66 49.82 -30.00
N THR A 247 -3.67 50.66 -29.75
CA THR A 247 -3.62 51.72 -28.73
C THR A 247 -3.69 51.16 -27.31
N ASP A 248 -4.39 50.04 -27.11
CA ASP A 248 -4.41 49.29 -25.85
C ASP A 248 -3.01 48.76 -25.51
N SER A 249 -2.52 49.02 -24.31
CA SER A 249 -1.15 48.69 -23.91
C SER A 249 -0.88 47.19 -23.81
N HIS A 250 -1.88 46.40 -23.44
CA HIS A 250 -1.74 44.94 -23.31
C HIS A 250 -1.74 44.28 -24.70
N LEU A 251 -2.67 44.70 -25.58
CA LEU A 251 -2.70 44.24 -26.97
C LEU A 251 -1.47 44.73 -27.76
N ARG A 252 -0.94 45.91 -27.47
CA ARG A 252 0.31 46.40 -28.06
C ARG A 252 1.51 45.52 -27.70
N THR A 253 1.64 45.15 -26.42
CA THR A 253 2.68 44.22 -25.98
C THR A 253 2.53 42.86 -26.67
N ILE A 254 1.31 42.30 -26.71
CA ILE A 254 1.02 41.06 -27.44
C ILE A 254 1.38 41.18 -28.92
N GLY A 255 1.05 42.30 -29.56
CA GLY A 255 1.41 42.57 -30.96
C GLY A 255 2.91 42.64 -31.20
N SER A 256 3.70 43.18 -30.27
CA SER A 256 5.17 43.18 -30.35
C SER A 256 5.78 41.77 -30.26
N TRP A 257 5.20 40.91 -29.42
CA TRP A 257 5.57 39.49 -29.36
C TRP A 257 5.17 38.75 -30.65
N ASN A 258 3.98 39.02 -31.18
CA ASN A 258 3.49 38.35 -32.39
C ASN A 258 4.24 38.80 -33.66
N GLU A 259 4.63 40.07 -33.75
CA GLU A 259 5.50 40.60 -34.82
C GLU A 259 6.79 39.79 -34.88
N THR A 260 7.46 39.64 -33.74
CA THR A 260 8.70 38.85 -33.62
C THR A 260 8.48 37.38 -33.97
N ASN A 261 7.41 36.77 -33.43
CA ASN A 261 7.02 35.40 -33.71
C ASN A 261 6.80 35.14 -35.21
N LEU A 262 6.06 35.99 -35.91
CA LEU A 262 5.78 35.86 -37.35
C LEU A 262 7.03 36.11 -38.19
N LEU A 263 7.88 37.07 -37.83
CA LEU A 263 9.14 37.35 -38.54
C LEU A 263 10.15 36.20 -38.42
N GLU A 264 10.27 35.58 -37.24
CA GLU A 264 11.15 34.40 -37.04
C GLU A 264 10.58 33.13 -37.71
N ALA A 265 9.25 32.96 -37.69
CA ALA A 265 8.54 31.87 -38.35
C ALA A 265 8.66 31.89 -39.88
N ALA A 266 8.64 33.09 -40.49
CA ALA A 266 8.39 33.28 -41.92
C ALA A 266 9.20 32.35 -42.84
N ALA A 267 10.51 32.21 -42.62
CA ALA A 267 11.35 31.33 -43.41
C ALA A 267 11.11 29.83 -43.12
N GLY A 268 11.02 29.46 -41.84
CA GLY A 268 10.83 28.08 -41.39
C GLY A 268 9.50 27.47 -41.85
N TRP A 269 8.43 28.28 -41.85
CA TRP A 269 7.11 27.85 -42.33
C TRP A 269 7.03 27.80 -43.86
N SER A 270 7.81 28.61 -44.59
CA SER A 270 7.67 28.72 -46.04
C SER A 270 8.44 27.67 -46.84
N TYR A 271 9.66 27.29 -46.42
CA TYR A 271 10.58 26.54 -47.30
C TYR A 271 9.99 25.24 -47.87
N LYS A 272 9.60 24.27 -47.02
CA LYS A 272 9.03 23.01 -47.52
C LYS A 272 7.64 23.21 -48.16
N PRO A 273 6.67 23.92 -47.54
CA PRO A 273 5.35 24.12 -48.12
C PRO A 273 5.35 24.82 -49.49
N LEU A 274 6.09 25.91 -49.69
CA LEU A 274 6.10 26.59 -51.00
C LEU A 274 6.89 25.79 -52.06
N THR A 275 7.87 24.97 -51.66
CA THR A 275 8.54 24.05 -52.59
C THR A 275 7.57 22.97 -53.12
N ILE A 276 6.59 22.52 -52.32
CA ILE A 276 5.51 21.64 -52.80
C ILE A 276 4.67 22.32 -53.90
N LEU A 277 4.52 23.64 -53.85
CA LEU A 277 3.88 24.45 -54.90
C LEU A 277 4.82 24.76 -56.08
N GLY A 278 6.02 24.18 -56.12
CA GLY A 278 6.99 24.33 -57.22
C GLY A 278 7.92 25.55 -57.11
N TRP A 279 7.91 26.28 -56.00
CA TRP A 279 8.75 27.47 -55.82
C TRP A 279 10.18 27.09 -55.45
N SER A 280 11.16 27.82 -55.98
CA SER A 280 12.56 27.70 -55.58
C SER A 280 12.86 28.53 -54.31
N LYS A 281 13.86 28.12 -53.53
CA LYS A 281 14.28 28.88 -52.32
C LYS A 281 14.57 30.37 -52.60
N PRO A 282 15.23 30.77 -53.71
CA PRO A 282 15.42 32.19 -54.03
C PRO A 282 14.11 32.96 -54.24
N GLU A 283 13.12 32.38 -54.93
CA GLU A 283 11.80 33.00 -55.12
C GLU A 283 11.06 33.16 -53.79
N ILE A 284 11.15 32.13 -52.92
CA ILE A 284 10.60 32.19 -51.56
C ILE A 284 11.24 33.33 -50.76
N GLU A 285 12.57 33.47 -50.74
CA GLU A 285 13.22 34.55 -49.98
C GLU A 285 12.90 35.95 -50.53
N VAL A 286 12.78 36.11 -51.86
CA VAL A 286 12.35 37.37 -52.48
C VAL A 286 10.93 37.73 -52.02
N PHE A 287 9.98 36.80 -52.12
CA PHE A 287 8.60 37.02 -51.65
C PHE A 287 8.54 37.29 -50.14
N LEU A 288 9.37 36.61 -49.35
CA LEU A 288 9.45 36.84 -47.90
C LEU A 288 10.01 38.23 -47.53
N VAL A 289 10.64 38.98 -48.43
CA VAL A 289 10.96 40.40 -48.19
C VAL A 289 9.66 41.21 -48.03
N ASP A 290 8.70 41.00 -48.93
CA ASP A 290 7.43 41.74 -48.91
C ASP A 290 6.49 41.25 -47.81
N VAL A 291 6.51 39.95 -47.48
CA VAL A 291 5.86 39.43 -46.28
C VAL A 291 6.38 40.13 -45.02
N ARG A 292 7.71 40.22 -44.83
CA ARG A 292 8.31 40.88 -43.66
C ARG A 292 7.91 42.36 -43.59
N LYS A 293 7.91 43.10 -44.71
CA LYS A 293 7.38 44.48 -44.78
C LYS A 293 5.91 44.55 -44.33
N SER A 294 5.06 43.63 -44.80
CA SER A 294 3.64 43.62 -44.44
C SER A 294 3.40 43.31 -42.96
N ILE A 295 4.16 42.39 -42.35
CA ILE A 295 4.12 42.13 -40.90
C ILE A 295 4.48 43.40 -40.12
N GLN A 296 5.53 44.11 -40.53
CA GLN A 296 6.04 45.32 -39.86
C GLN A 296 5.23 46.58 -40.15
N ASN A 297 4.27 46.55 -41.09
CA ASN A 297 3.48 47.71 -41.45
C ASN A 297 2.42 48.00 -40.37
N ARG A 298 2.64 49.08 -39.61
CA ARG A 298 1.76 49.51 -38.50
C ARG A 298 0.54 50.32 -38.95
N ASP A 299 0.53 50.78 -40.20
CA ASP A 299 -0.63 51.47 -40.79
C ASP A 299 -1.75 50.48 -41.17
N VAL A 300 -1.44 49.17 -41.17
CA VAL A 300 -2.41 48.08 -41.38
C VAL A 300 -2.74 47.41 -40.05
N HIS A 301 -3.97 47.58 -39.58
CA HIS A 301 -4.44 47.10 -38.28
C HIS A 301 -4.88 45.62 -38.32
N ALA A 302 -3.98 44.76 -38.82
CA ALA A 302 -4.24 43.33 -38.97
C ALA A 302 -4.11 42.56 -37.66
N TYR A 303 -4.97 41.55 -37.47
CA TYR A 303 -4.93 40.61 -36.36
C TYR A 303 -5.22 39.18 -36.83
N LEU A 304 -4.82 38.20 -36.00
CA LEU A 304 -5.20 36.79 -36.12
C LEU A 304 -6.18 36.44 -34.99
N ASP A 305 -7.18 35.61 -35.27
CA ASP A 305 -8.05 35.08 -34.21
C ASP A 305 -7.40 33.83 -33.60
N TYR A 306 -7.12 33.90 -32.30
CA TYR A 306 -6.73 32.76 -31.48
C TYR A 306 -7.96 32.16 -30.79
N TYR A 307 -8.14 30.85 -30.96
CA TYR A 307 -9.24 30.07 -30.44
C TYR A 307 -8.74 29.15 -29.33
N VAL A 308 -9.36 29.24 -28.15
CA VAL A 308 -9.28 28.24 -27.09
C VAL A 308 -10.62 27.55 -26.99
N VAL A 309 -10.67 26.27 -27.39
CA VAL A 309 -11.90 25.47 -27.40
C VAL A 309 -11.78 24.34 -26.38
N THR A 310 -12.66 24.35 -25.39
CA THR A 310 -12.71 23.33 -24.33
C THR A 310 -13.98 22.50 -24.44
N GLY A 311 -13.89 21.19 -24.22
CA GLY A 311 -15.04 20.29 -24.17
C GLY A 311 -14.87 19.20 -23.11
N ARG A 312 -15.96 18.53 -22.72
CA ARG A 312 -15.95 17.48 -21.69
C ARG A 312 -16.54 16.19 -22.25
N LYS A 313 -15.98 15.04 -21.89
CA LYS A 313 -16.56 13.73 -22.26
C LYS A 313 -17.75 13.43 -21.34
N PRO A 314 -18.91 12.98 -21.87
CA PRO A 314 -20.07 12.67 -21.05
C PRO A 314 -19.82 11.52 -20.06
N HIS A 315 -20.46 11.59 -18.89
CA HIS A 315 -20.33 10.56 -17.85
C HIS A 315 -21.34 9.43 -18.08
N PRO A 316 -20.94 8.14 -18.14
CA PRO A 316 -21.85 7.03 -18.41
C PRO A 316 -22.91 6.84 -17.32
N ALA A 317 -22.78 7.50 -16.17
CA ALA A 317 -23.81 7.45 -15.14
C ALA A 317 -25.12 8.10 -15.62
N TYR A 318 -25.05 9.09 -16.52
CA TYR A 318 -26.24 9.69 -17.11
C TYR A 318 -26.83 8.79 -18.22
N GLU A 319 -25.99 8.25 -19.11
CA GLU A 319 -26.45 7.39 -20.19
C GLU A 319 -26.85 5.99 -19.74
N ASP A 320 -26.15 5.30 -18.83
CA ASP A 320 -26.62 4.01 -18.29
C ASP A 320 -27.79 4.18 -17.32
N PHE A 321 -27.93 5.33 -16.63
CA PHE A 321 -29.18 5.59 -15.90
C PHE A 321 -30.34 5.81 -16.87
N LEU A 322 -30.19 6.66 -17.91
CA LEU A 322 -31.23 6.91 -18.90
C LEU A 322 -31.53 5.67 -19.77
N ALA A 323 -30.51 4.95 -20.22
CA ALA A 323 -30.64 3.76 -21.04
C ALA A 323 -31.03 2.53 -20.23
N SER A 324 -30.70 2.41 -18.93
CA SER A 324 -31.27 1.35 -18.08
C SER A 324 -32.66 1.72 -17.57
N ALA A 325 -32.99 3.00 -17.37
CA ALA A 325 -34.37 3.44 -17.16
C ALA A 325 -35.22 3.18 -18.40
N PHE A 326 -34.74 3.54 -19.58
CA PHE A 326 -35.40 3.27 -20.86
C PHE A 326 -35.49 1.76 -21.14
N ARG A 327 -34.44 0.96 -20.91
CA ARG A 327 -34.50 -0.51 -21.00
C ARG A 327 -35.46 -1.12 -19.95
N ARG A 328 -35.51 -0.62 -18.71
CA ARG A 328 -36.48 -1.05 -17.69
C ARG A 328 -37.92 -0.64 -18.03
N PHE A 329 -38.10 0.46 -18.75
CA PHE A 329 -39.40 0.99 -19.16
C PHE A 329 -39.93 0.34 -20.44
N ALA A 330 -39.05 0.08 -21.42
CA ALA A 330 -39.39 -0.53 -22.72
C ALA A 330 -39.37 -2.06 -22.70
N ASN A 331 -38.36 -2.68 -22.06
CA ASN A 331 -38.18 -4.14 -22.00
C ASN A 331 -38.64 -4.73 -20.66
N GLY A 332 -39.63 -4.11 -20.02
CA GLY A 332 -40.29 -4.63 -18.81
C GLY A 332 -41.11 -5.89 -19.08
N GLN A 333 -40.44 -7.00 -19.45
CA GLN A 333 -41.09 -8.28 -19.67
C GLN A 333 -41.73 -8.81 -18.38
N ARG A 334 -42.89 -9.45 -18.58
CA ARG A 334 -43.70 -10.11 -17.56
C ARG A 334 -42.83 -10.96 -16.62
N ARG A 335 -42.96 -10.76 -15.31
CA ARG A 335 -42.65 -11.85 -14.37
C ARG A 335 -43.63 -12.99 -14.68
N TYR A 336 -43.08 -14.17 -14.98
CA TYR A 336 -43.86 -15.40 -15.01
C TYR A 336 -44.60 -15.56 -13.66
N GLU A 337 -45.82 -16.06 -13.72
CA GLU A 337 -46.64 -16.49 -12.56
C GLU A 337 -47.21 -15.44 -11.59
N SER A 338 -47.03 -14.13 -11.80
CA SER A 338 -47.86 -13.13 -11.07
C SER A 338 -49.15 -12.80 -11.82
N ARG A 339 -50.31 -13.11 -11.21
CA ARG A 339 -51.65 -12.71 -11.71
C ARG A 339 -52.01 -11.23 -11.43
N VAL A 340 -51.13 -10.45 -10.81
CA VAL A 340 -51.38 -9.04 -10.44
C VAL A 340 -50.84 -8.09 -11.52
N PRO A 341 -51.68 -7.27 -12.18
CA PRO A 341 -51.22 -6.32 -13.20
C PRO A 341 -50.31 -5.22 -12.62
N GLY A 342 -49.22 -4.90 -13.31
CA GLY A 342 -48.30 -3.83 -12.91
C GLY A 342 -48.94 -2.43 -12.91
N PRO A 343 -48.32 -1.41 -12.27
CA PRO A 343 -48.97 -0.14 -11.96
C PRO A 343 -49.55 0.62 -13.16
N LEU A 344 -48.86 0.57 -14.31
CA LEU A 344 -49.34 1.20 -15.54
C LEU A 344 -50.51 0.43 -16.18
N GLU A 345 -50.50 -0.90 -16.15
CA GLU A 345 -51.61 -1.73 -16.63
C GLU A 345 -52.82 -1.62 -15.67
N ALA A 346 -52.59 -1.52 -14.37
CA ALA A 346 -53.61 -1.19 -13.37
C ALA A 346 -54.21 0.20 -13.61
N ARG A 347 -53.38 1.24 -13.87
CA ARG A 347 -53.86 2.57 -14.27
C ARG A 347 -54.60 2.55 -15.60
N ARG A 348 -54.13 1.78 -16.60
CA ARG A 348 -54.76 1.67 -17.93
C ARG A 348 -56.11 0.96 -17.83
N ARG A 349 -56.23 -0.08 -16.99
CA ARG A 349 -57.51 -0.75 -16.67
C ARG A 349 -58.43 0.11 -15.82
N LEU A 350 -57.90 0.90 -14.88
CA LEU A 350 -58.68 1.85 -14.09
C LEU A 350 -59.18 3.02 -14.96
N ALA A 351 -58.38 3.51 -15.90
CA ALA A 351 -58.79 4.48 -16.91
C ALA A 351 -59.81 3.88 -17.87
N LYS A 352 -59.63 2.63 -18.33
CA LYS A 352 -60.63 1.93 -19.15
C LYS A 352 -61.95 1.74 -18.39
N ARG A 353 -61.90 1.36 -17.11
CA ARG A 353 -63.07 1.26 -16.22
C ARG A 353 -63.74 2.61 -15.95
N ARG A 354 -62.98 3.69 -15.71
CA ARG A 354 -63.53 5.05 -15.57
C ARG A 354 -64.17 5.50 -16.87
N ASN A 355 -63.54 5.27 -18.02
CA ASN A 355 -64.09 5.67 -19.32
C ASN A 355 -65.32 4.83 -19.72
N THR A 356 -65.38 3.53 -19.38
CA THR A 356 -66.62 2.74 -19.57
C THR A 356 -67.72 3.08 -18.57
N ALA A 357 -67.38 3.47 -17.34
CA ALA A 357 -68.35 3.96 -16.36
C ALA A 357 -68.90 5.35 -16.78
N LEU A 358 -68.06 6.22 -17.34
CA LEU A 358 -68.47 7.52 -17.88
C LEU A 358 -69.24 7.39 -19.20
N ALA A 359 -68.96 6.38 -20.03
CA ALA A 359 -69.72 6.11 -21.26
C ALA A 359 -71.20 5.76 -20.99
N GLY A 360 -71.53 5.23 -19.80
CA GLY A 360 -72.91 4.99 -19.38
C GLY A 360 -73.64 6.22 -18.82
N ILE A 361 -72.97 7.37 -18.70
CA ILE A 361 -73.50 8.62 -18.09
C ILE A 361 -73.69 9.72 -19.15
N ALA A 362 -73.39 9.43 -20.42
CA ALA A 362 -73.69 10.32 -21.56
C ALA A 362 -75.20 10.32 -21.93
N GLY A 363 -76.05 10.69 -20.97
CA GLY A 363 -77.47 10.99 -21.15
C GLY A 363 -77.70 12.48 -21.37
N THR A 364 -78.47 12.81 -22.40
CA THR A 364 -78.77 14.18 -22.89
C THR A 364 -79.16 15.20 -21.82
N GLY A 365 -78.40 16.30 -21.70
CA GLY A 365 -78.76 17.51 -20.94
C GLY A 365 -77.55 18.46 -20.74
N PRO A 366 -77.67 19.79 -20.95
CA PRO A 366 -76.56 20.72 -20.78
C PRO A 366 -76.64 21.53 -19.46
N LEU A 367 -75.49 22.04 -18.99
CA LEU A 367 -75.31 23.04 -17.91
C LEU A 367 -75.70 22.54 -16.49
N ASP A 368 -75.06 22.89 -15.38
CA ASP A 368 -73.85 23.67 -15.07
C ASP A 368 -73.22 23.08 -13.79
N ASP A 369 -71.90 22.82 -13.76
CA ASP A 369 -71.04 23.13 -12.59
C ASP A 369 -69.54 22.91 -12.93
N PHE A 370 -68.71 23.95 -12.83
CA PHE A 370 -67.26 23.86 -13.02
C PHE A 370 -66.51 23.33 -11.77
N ALA A 371 -67.19 23.15 -10.64
CA ALA A 371 -66.56 22.79 -9.36
C ALA A 371 -66.02 21.35 -9.26
N CYS A 372 -66.36 20.43 -10.18
CA CYS A 372 -65.93 19.03 -10.10
C CYS A 372 -64.49 18.75 -10.58
N LEU A 373 -63.78 19.75 -11.13
CA LEU A 373 -62.42 19.58 -11.66
C LEU A 373 -61.29 19.72 -10.62
N PHE A 374 -61.56 20.28 -9.44
CA PHE A 374 -60.58 20.46 -8.37
C PHE A 374 -61.09 19.83 -7.07
N GLY A 375 -60.58 18.63 -6.76
CA GLY A 375 -61.08 17.80 -5.66
C GLY A 375 -61.00 18.47 -4.28
N ARG A 376 -62.07 18.29 -3.49
CA ARG A 376 -62.13 18.74 -2.09
C ARG A 376 -60.99 18.18 -1.24
N ASN A 377 -60.52 19.02 -0.31
CA ASN A 377 -59.63 18.72 0.81
C ASN A 377 -58.14 18.52 0.47
N GLY A 378 -57.55 19.50 -0.19
CA GLY A 378 -56.13 19.79 0.00
C GLY A 378 -55.86 20.32 1.41
N ARG A 379 -55.12 19.55 2.22
CA ARG A 379 -54.30 19.97 3.37
C ARG A 379 -53.37 18.80 3.75
N GLU A 380 -52.25 19.12 4.39
CA GLU A 380 -51.25 18.18 4.95
C GLU A 380 -50.24 17.54 3.96
N HIS A 381 -49.31 18.40 3.50
CA HIS A 381 -47.92 18.01 3.24
C HIS A 381 -46.98 18.81 4.16
N MET A 382 -45.76 18.27 4.34
CA MET A 382 -44.62 18.80 5.12
C MET A 382 -44.75 18.82 6.66
N LYS A 383 -43.85 18.06 7.31
CA LYS A 383 -42.76 18.66 8.11
C LYS A 383 -41.58 17.69 8.29
N TRP A 384 -40.39 18.28 8.33
CA TRP A 384 -39.10 17.66 8.66
C TRP A 384 -38.67 18.07 10.08
N THR A 385 -37.50 17.58 10.52
CA THR A 385 -36.66 18.02 11.66
C THR A 385 -37.12 17.72 13.11
N THR A 386 -36.47 16.68 13.67
CA THR A 386 -35.56 16.69 14.86
C THR A 386 -35.86 17.42 16.19
N THR A 387 -35.30 16.79 17.25
CA THR A 387 -34.72 17.31 18.51
C THR A 387 -35.59 17.65 19.74
N THR A 388 -35.47 16.77 20.75
CA THR A 388 -34.98 17.05 22.13
C THR A 388 -35.94 17.57 23.23
N GLU A 389 -36.01 16.75 24.30
CA GLU A 389 -36.32 17.03 25.72
C GLU A 389 -37.63 17.72 26.18
N GLY A 390 -38.30 17.09 27.15
CA GLY A 390 -39.42 17.67 27.91
C GLY A 390 -39.92 16.72 29.00
N ARG A 391 -39.79 17.10 30.28
CA ARG A 391 -40.03 16.23 31.46
C ARG A 391 -41.47 16.35 32.03
N LYS A 392 -41.92 15.22 32.60
CA LYS A 392 -42.84 15.05 33.77
C LYS A 392 -44.38 15.12 33.62
N ALA A 393 -44.97 13.96 34.00
CA ALA A 393 -46.02 13.78 35.03
C ALA A 393 -47.52 13.80 34.66
N LYS A 394 -48.08 12.58 34.73
CA LYS A 394 -49.36 12.13 35.38
C LYS A 394 -50.69 12.54 34.70
N GLY A 395 -51.63 11.63 34.42
CA GLY A 395 -51.63 10.15 34.49
C GLY A 395 -53.07 9.58 34.60
N SER A 396 -53.40 8.48 33.90
CA SER A 396 -54.61 7.68 34.18
C SER A 396 -54.51 6.25 33.59
N HIS A 397 -55.20 5.32 34.25
CA HIS A 397 -55.26 3.86 34.08
C HIS A 397 -55.40 3.31 32.64
N PHE A 398 -54.77 2.16 32.33
CA PHE A 398 -55.44 0.84 32.20
C PHE A 398 -54.41 -0.32 32.01
N TYR A 399 -54.90 -1.57 31.98
CA TYR A 399 -54.17 -2.82 32.27
C TYR A 399 -53.08 -3.27 31.27
N GLN A 400 -52.12 -4.06 31.78
CA GLN A 400 -51.07 -4.76 31.02
C GLN A 400 -51.61 -5.96 30.22
N LEU A 401 -50.95 -6.28 29.10
CA LEU A 401 -51.24 -7.43 28.23
C LEU A 401 -50.17 -8.52 28.32
N SER A 402 -50.60 -9.77 28.05
CA SER A 402 -49.89 -11.01 28.33
C SER A 402 -48.97 -11.51 27.20
N SER A 403 -48.03 -12.37 27.57
CA SER A 403 -47.15 -13.15 26.67
C SER A 403 -47.89 -14.29 25.92
N PRO A 404 -47.36 -14.77 24.77
CA PRO A 404 -47.91 -15.91 24.04
C PRO A 404 -47.37 -17.29 24.49
N SER A 405 -48.04 -18.35 24.03
CA SER A 405 -48.05 -19.73 24.56
C SER A 405 -47.18 -20.77 23.78
N PRO A 406 -47.07 -22.04 24.27
CA PRO A 406 -46.03 -23.01 23.85
C PRO A 406 -46.54 -24.22 23.01
N SER A 407 -45.64 -25.17 22.71
CA SER A 407 -45.89 -26.50 22.11
C SER A 407 -44.81 -27.54 22.57
N PRO A 408 -44.89 -28.87 22.29
CA PRO A 408 -45.24 -29.90 23.29
C PRO A 408 -44.15 -30.98 23.59
N PRO A 409 -44.38 -31.99 24.47
CA PRO A 409 -43.32 -32.77 25.15
C PRO A 409 -43.17 -34.27 24.77
N PRO A 410 -42.14 -34.98 25.29
CA PRO A 410 -42.04 -36.44 25.40
C PRO A 410 -42.16 -36.99 26.87
N PRO A 411 -42.22 -38.33 27.10
CA PRO A 411 -42.90 -38.96 28.27
C PRO A 411 -42.05 -39.30 29.53
N PRO A 412 -42.65 -39.85 30.62
CA PRO A 412 -42.06 -39.88 31.98
C PRO A 412 -41.45 -41.23 32.45
N ILE A 413 -40.59 -41.17 33.47
CA ILE A 413 -40.12 -42.27 34.34
C ILE A 413 -40.05 -41.75 35.80
N PRO A 414 -40.36 -42.53 36.87
CA PRO A 414 -40.74 -41.97 38.17
C PRO A 414 -39.76 -42.16 39.35
N SER A 415 -39.88 -41.28 40.36
CA SER A 415 -39.63 -41.48 41.82
C SER A 415 -38.19 -41.83 42.29
N ALA A 416 -37.55 -41.17 43.27
CA ALA A 416 -38.07 -40.66 44.54
C ALA A 416 -37.10 -39.66 45.24
N TYR A 417 -37.69 -38.66 45.90
CA TYR A 417 -37.26 -37.94 47.12
C TYR A 417 -35.79 -37.90 47.59
N ASN A 418 -35.26 -36.67 47.68
CA ASN A 418 -34.47 -36.19 48.82
C ASN A 418 -35.31 -35.17 49.61
N GLY A 419 -35.07 -35.04 50.92
CA GLY A 419 -35.72 -34.04 51.77
C GLY A 419 -34.78 -33.53 52.87
N ASP A 420 -34.76 -32.21 53.05
CA ASP A 420 -34.02 -31.49 54.10
C ASP A 420 -34.93 -31.12 55.28
N GLY A 421 -34.33 -30.93 56.47
CA GLY A 421 -34.72 -29.81 57.35
C GLY A 421 -35.76 -30.03 58.47
N ALA A 422 -35.27 -30.49 59.64
CA ALA A 422 -35.53 -30.00 61.01
C ALA A 422 -36.94 -29.55 61.49
N ILE A 423 -37.36 -30.05 62.67
CA ILE A 423 -37.49 -29.31 63.96
C ILE A 423 -37.84 -30.29 65.12
N GLU A 424 -37.58 -29.85 66.36
CA GLU A 424 -37.66 -30.52 67.69
C GLU A 424 -39.11 -30.96 68.09
N ASP A 425 -39.42 -31.70 69.17
CA ASP A 425 -38.72 -31.95 70.46
C ASP A 425 -39.30 -33.21 71.20
N GLU A 426 -38.86 -33.46 72.44
CA GLU A 426 -39.47 -34.19 73.58
C GLU A 426 -39.06 -35.65 73.96
N PHE A 427 -38.41 -35.69 75.14
CA PHE A 427 -38.48 -36.64 76.28
C PHE A 427 -37.76 -38.01 76.33
N ALA A 428 -36.94 -38.09 77.38
CA ALA A 428 -36.05 -39.17 77.81
C ALA A 428 -36.72 -40.37 78.50
N LEU A 429 -36.00 -41.51 78.54
CA LEU A 429 -35.81 -42.45 79.68
C LEU A 429 -34.76 -43.52 79.28
N GLY A 430 -34.18 -44.30 80.20
CA GLY A 430 -33.10 -45.24 79.83
C GLY A 430 -32.80 -46.42 80.77
N ARG A 431 -31.77 -47.22 80.39
CA ARG A 431 -31.15 -48.40 81.07
C ARG A 431 -32.01 -49.71 81.12
N PRO A 432 -31.41 -50.91 81.37
CA PRO A 432 -30.08 -51.44 80.98
C PRO A 432 -29.99 -52.98 80.63
N SER A 433 -28.79 -53.46 80.22
CA SER A 433 -28.22 -54.83 80.45
C SER A 433 -28.75 -56.07 79.68
N PRO A 434 -28.10 -57.28 79.68
CA PRO A 434 -26.68 -57.67 79.98
C PRO A 434 -26.03 -58.69 78.97
N GLY A 435 -24.74 -59.06 79.14
CA GLY A 435 -24.21 -60.40 78.70
C GLY A 435 -22.74 -60.54 78.24
N ARG A 436 -21.82 -61.00 79.12
CA ARG A 436 -20.44 -61.53 78.84
C ARG A 436 -20.48 -63.10 78.85
N PRO A 437 -19.40 -63.93 78.64
CA PRO A 437 -17.95 -63.78 78.95
C PRO A 437 -17.00 -64.19 77.76
N ASP A 438 -15.68 -64.46 77.85
CA ASP A 438 -14.50 -63.76 78.44
C ASP A 438 -13.17 -64.30 77.77
N MET A 439 -12.00 -64.20 78.42
CA MET A 439 -10.60 -64.49 78.00
C MET A 439 -9.80 -64.98 79.26
N PRO A 440 -8.45 -65.25 79.31
CA PRO A 440 -7.33 -65.21 78.34
C PRO A 440 -6.63 -66.63 78.27
N PRO A 441 -5.28 -66.89 78.17
CA PRO A 441 -4.08 -66.08 77.83
C PRO A 441 -2.98 -66.70 76.90
N ASP A 442 -2.09 -65.82 76.44
CA ASP A 442 -0.62 -65.88 76.19
C ASP A 442 0.14 -67.16 75.75
N GLY A 443 0.87 -67.00 74.64
CA GLY A 443 2.06 -67.77 74.24
C GLY A 443 2.82 -67.05 73.10
N PRO A 444 4.15 -66.84 73.19
CA PRO A 444 4.84 -65.89 72.30
C PRO A 444 5.29 -66.53 70.98
N ASP A 445 4.55 -66.27 69.91
CA ASP A 445 5.07 -66.17 68.54
C ASP A 445 3.98 -65.52 67.65
N GLU A 446 3.60 -64.27 67.96
CA GLU A 446 2.99 -63.40 66.95
C GLU A 446 4.07 -63.02 65.92
N VAL A 447 4.40 -64.00 65.09
CA VAL A 447 4.96 -63.78 63.76
C VAL A 447 4.01 -62.80 63.09
N SER A 448 4.45 -61.54 62.92
CA SER A 448 3.66 -60.50 62.27
C SER A 448 3.00 -61.07 61.01
N ARG A 449 1.75 -60.68 60.72
CA ARG A 449 1.00 -61.18 59.54
C ARG A 449 1.86 -61.12 58.27
N ASP A 450 2.65 -60.05 58.11
CA ASP A 450 3.68 -59.86 57.09
C ASP A 450 4.73 -60.99 57.02
N GLN A 451 5.25 -61.43 58.16
CA GLN A 451 6.32 -62.40 58.29
C GLN A 451 5.81 -63.84 58.08
N TYR A 452 4.55 -64.11 58.48
CA TYR A 452 3.87 -65.36 58.15
C TYR A 452 3.55 -65.43 56.65
N LEU A 453 2.99 -64.34 56.10
CA LEU A 453 2.74 -64.19 54.66
C LEU A 453 4.03 -64.35 53.86
N ARG A 454 5.14 -63.71 54.26
CA ARG A 454 6.49 -63.89 53.66
C ARG A 454 6.94 -65.34 53.62
N ARG A 455 6.70 -66.11 54.68
CA ARG A 455 7.10 -67.52 54.76
C ARG A 455 6.25 -68.39 53.84
N ARG A 456 4.93 -68.16 53.80
CA ARG A 456 3.99 -68.92 52.97
C ARG A 456 4.07 -68.57 51.48
N LEU A 457 4.35 -67.30 51.15
CA LEU A 457 4.53 -66.87 49.76
C LEU A 457 5.72 -67.55 49.09
N ARG A 458 6.83 -67.80 49.82
CA ARG A 458 7.98 -68.57 49.29
C ARG A 458 7.63 -69.99 48.82
N GLU A 459 6.53 -70.56 49.29
CA GLU A 459 6.00 -71.87 48.90
C GLU A 459 5.00 -71.77 47.73
N CYS A 460 4.57 -70.55 47.37
CA CYS A 460 3.57 -70.28 46.33
C CYS A 460 4.22 -69.87 45.01
N ARG A 461 4.04 -70.69 43.98
CA ARG A 461 4.55 -70.43 42.61
C ARG A 461 3.45 -70.16 41.58
N THR A 462 2.18 -70.09 41.99
CA THR A 462 1.05 -69.81 41.10
C THR A 462 0.02 -68.92 41.78
N VAL A 463 -0.76 -68.18 40.99
CA VAL A 463 -1.84 -67.30 41.45
C VAL A 463 -2.88 -68.06 42.28
N GLU A 464 -3.19 -69.31 41.94
CA GLU A 464 -4.11 -70.16 42.72
C GLU A 464 -3.53 -70.60 44.08
N ALA A 465 -2.20 -70.74 44.21
CA ALA A 465 -1.57 -70.97 45.50
C ALA A 465 -1.63 -69.69 46.37
N VAL A 466 -1.39 -68.52 45.76
CA VAL A 466 -1.52 -67.21 46.41
C VAL A 466 -2.94 -66.97 46.93
N LYS A 467 -3.99 -67.19 46.12
CA LYS A 467 -5.40 -67.07 46.54
C LYS A 467 -5.72 -67.95 47.75
N ARG A 468 -5.15 -69.15 47.80
CA ARG A 468 -5.33 -70.07 48.94
C ARG A 468 -4.70 -69.51 50.22
N VAL A 469 -3.54 -68.88 50.14
CA VAL A 469 -2.88 -68.24 51.29
C VAL A 469 -3.60 -66.98 51.74
N VAL A 470 -4.08 -66.13 50.81
CA VAL A 470 -4.89 -64.95 51.14
C VAL A 470 -6.18 -65.34 51.87
N ARG A 471 -6.90 -66.36 51.37
CA ARG A 471 -8.11 -66.91 52.03
C ARG A 471 -7.83 -67.59 53.37
N GLN A 472 -6.61 -68.12 53.59
CA GLN A 472 -6.21 -68.71 54.87
C GLN A 472 -5.85 -67.66 55.94
N LEU A 473 -5.58 -66.42 55.53
CA LEU A 473 -5.15 -65.33 56.41
C LEU A 473 -6.23 -64.28 56.70
N ASP A 474 -7.40 -64.39 56.07
CA ASP A 474 -8.53 -63.47 56.19
C ASP A 474 -8.13 -62.00 55.95
N VAL A 475 -7.28 -61.77 54.93
CA VAL A 475 -6.78 -60.44 54.56
C VAL A 475 -7.76 -59.80 53.57
N ASP A 476 -8.43 -58.73 54.00
CA ASP A 476 -9.24 -57.88 53.13
C ASP A 476 -8.34 -56.95 52.31
N LEU A 477 -7.97 -57.41 51.11
CA LEU A 477 -7.14 -56.67 50.16
C LEU A 477 -7.74 -55.32 49.74
N LEU A 478 -9.06 -55.11 49.86
CA LEU A 478 -9.71 -53.83 49.56
C LEU A 478 -9.46 -52.77 50.64
N ARG A 479 -9.21 -53.19 51.89
CA ARG A 479 -8.86 -52.29 53.02
C ARG A 479 -7.38 -52.04 53.16
N GLU A 480 -6.55 -53.04 52.85
CA GLU A 480 -5.11 -53.02 53.09
C GLU A 480 -4.33 -53.24 51.79
N PRO A 481 -4.28 -52.23 50.88
CA PRO A 481 -3.72 -52.37 49.54
C PRO A 481 -2.23 -52.76 49.51
N GLY A 482 -1.51 -52.48 50.59
CA GLY A 482 -0.11 -52.88 50.79
C GLY A 482 0.13 -54.39 50.73
N TYR A 483 -0.87 -55.23 51.01
CA TYR A 483 -0.71 -56.68 50.89
C TYR A 483 -0.79 -57.19 49.46
N SER A 484 -1.69 -56.65 48.62
CA SER A 484 -1.73 -56.94 47.18
C SER A 484 -0.38 -56.62 46.54
N ARG A 485 0.12 -55.42 46.87
CA ARG A 485 1.45 -54.93 46.52
C ARG A 485 2.58 -55.89 46.94
N PHE A 486 2.57 -56.29 48.21
CA PHE A 486 3.59 -57.17 48.78
C PHE A 486 3.64 -58.55 48.11
N ILE A 487 2.47 -59.08 47.73
CA ILE A 487 2.32 -60.34 47.00
C ILE A 487 2.86 -60.21 45.57
N PHE A 488 2.53 -59.11 44.87
CA PHE A 488 3.01 -58.87 43.52
C PHE A 488 4.54 -58.73 43.47
N ASP A 489 5.14 -57.97 44.40
CA ASP A 489 6.61 -57.86 44.53
C ASP A 489 7.29 -59.22 44.74
N HIS A 490 6.64 -60.15 45.46
CA HIS A 490 7.17 -61.50 45.63
C HIS A 490 7.17 -62.29 44.31
N LEU A 491 6.04 -62.35 43.59
CA LEU A 491 5.95 -63.02 42.29
C LEU A 491 6.93 -62.41 41.28
N LEU A 492 7.07 -61.09 41.29
CA LEU A 492 8.04 -60.34 40.48
C LEU A 492 9.48 -60.77 40.80
N SER A 493 9.81 -60.99 42.07
CA SER A 493 11.12 -61.47 42.52
C SER A 493 11.43 -62.90 42.05
N CYS A 494 10.44 -63.79 42.04
CA CYS A 494 10.59 -65.15 41.48
C CYS A 494 10.71 -65.15 39.95
N SER A 495 10.13 -64.17 39.26
CA SER A 495 10.38 -63.95 37.83
C SER A 495 11.77 -63.31 37.57
N ARG A 496 12.37 -62.61 38.55
CA ARG A 496 13.79 -62.17 38.48
C ARG A 496 14.76 -63.33 38.54
N THR A 497 14.51 -64.35 39.36
CA THR A 497 15.33 -65.57 39.49
C THR A 497 15.13 -66.58 38.37
N GLY A 498 14.13 -66.39 37.50
CA GLY A 498 13.80 -67.30 36.39
C GLY A 498 12.99 -68.53 36.83
N GLU A 499 12.48 -68.53 38.06
CA GLU A 499 11.70 -69.64 38.62
C GLU A 499 10.22 -69.59 38.24
N LEU A 500 9.78 -68.48 37.64
CA LEU A 500 8.37 -68.18 37.37
C LEU A 500 8.20 -67.47 36.02
N GLY A 501 7.29 -67.99 35.20
CA GLY A 501 6.94 -67.44 33.89
C GLY A 501 6.15 -66.13 33.98
N VAL A 502 6.13 -65.38 32.86
CA VAL A 502 5.42 -64.10 32.76
C VAL A 502 3.91 -64.27 32.91
N ASP A 503 3.39 -65.41 32.48
CA ASP A 503 1.95 -65.67 32.37
C ASP A 503 1.24 -65.67 33.75
N GLU A 504 1.95 -66.02 34.82
CA GLU A 504 1.44 -65.95 36.21
C GLU A 504 1.43 -64.51 36.76
N LEU A 505 2.31 -63.62 36.26
CA LEU A 505 2.24 -62.19 36.58
C LEU A 505 1.07 -61.52 35.86
N VAL A 506 0.81 -61.90 34.61
CA VAL A 506 -0.39 -61.46 33.85
C VAL A 506 -1.66 -61.97 34.55
N SER A 507 -1.71 -63.26 34.91
CA SER A 507 -2.83 -63.87 35.64
C SER A 507 -3.09 -63.23 37.01
N PHE A 508 -2.09 -62.59 37.62
CA PHE A 508 -2.28 -61.83 38.85
C PHE A 508 -2.93 -60.46 38.57
N LEU A 509 -2.47 -59.75 37.53
CA LEU A 509 -3.00 -58.43 37.18
C LEU A 509 -4.44 -58.50 36.64
N ASP A 510 -4.78 -59.58 35.92
CA ASP A 510 -6.14 -59.86 35.44
C ASP A 510 -7.15 -60.24 36.53
N ASP A 511 -6.69 -60.59 37.74
CA ASP A 511 -7.59 -61.07 38.81
C ASP A 511 -8.13 -59.91 39.66
N PRO A 512 -9.45 -59.61 39.63
CA PRO A 512 -10.01 -58.46 40.34
C PRO A 512 -10.01 -58.60 41.87
N GLN A 513 -9.79 -59.82 42.40
CA GLN A 513 -9.72 -60.07 43.84
C GLN A 513 -8.30 -59.86 44.38
N LEU A 514 -7.29 -59.97 43.53
CA LEU A 514 -5.88 -59.78 43.89
C LEU A 514 -5.36 -58.40 43.48
N ASN A 515 -5.69 -57.93 42.28
CA ASN A 515 -5.23 -56.65 41.74
C ASN A 515 -6.21 -55.51 42.05
N ILE A 516 -6.22 -55.11 43.31
CA ILE A 516 -7.09 -54.07 43.85
C ILE A 516 -6.57 -52.65 43.54
N ARG A 517 -7.49 -51.68 43.43
CA ARG A 517 -7.16 -50.27 43.16
C ARG A 517 -6.33 -49.67 44.31
N GLY A 518 -5.27 -48.94 43.97
CA GLY A 518 -4.38 -48.28 44.94
C GLY A 518 -3.14 -49.08 45.35
N ALA A 519 -3.01 -50.36 44.97
CA ALA A 519 -1.79 -51.15 45.20
C ALA A 519 -0.60 -50.73 44.32
N ARG A 520 -0.83 -49.96 43.25
CA ARG A 520 0.16 -49.53 42.24
C ARG A 520 0.90 -50.70 41.56
N ASN A 521 0.20 -51.79 41.29
CA ASN A 521 0.79 -53.00 40.71
C ASN A 521 1.16 -52.79 39.22
N TYR A 522 0.34 -52.05 38.46
CA TYR A 522 0.63 -51.75 37.06
C TYR A 522 1.87 -50.85 36.92
N LEU A 523 2.04 -49.87 37.82
CA LEU A 523 3.26 -49.06 37.90
C LEU A 523 4.51 -49.93 38.00
N THR A 524 4.56 -50.89 38.93
CA THR A 524 5.76 -51.72 39.07
C THR A 524 5.89 -52.81 38.01
N ALA A 525 4.80 -53.26 37.40
CA ALA A 525 4.88 -54.05 36.18
C ALA A 525 5.68 -53.28 35.11
N VAL A 526 5.45 -51.97 34.98
CA VAL A 526 6.21 -51.08 34.09
C VAL A 526 7.63 -50.79 34.59
N GLU A 527 7.85 -50.49 35.87
CA GLU A 527 9.21 -50.32 36.44
C GLU A 527 10.08 -51.58 36.29
N TYR A 528 9.46 -52.76 36.34
CA TYR A 528 10.11 -54.03 36.10
C TYR A 528 10.58 -54.17 34.66
N ILE A 529 9.69 -53.90 33.69
CA ILE A 529 10.01 -53.88 32.26
C ILE A 529 11.13 -52.87 31.99
N ALA A 530 11.02 -51.67 32.56
CA ALA A 530 12.06 -50.63 32.53
C ALA A 530 13.42 -51.15 33.03
N SER A 531 13.44 -51.83 34.19
CA SER A 531 14.66 -52.35 34.81
C SER A 531 15.37 -53.45 33.99
N ARG A 532 14.67 -54.10 33.05
CA ARG A 532 15.24 -55.13 32.16
C ARG A 532 15.67 -54.62 30.79
N GLY A 533 15.34 -53.37 30.44
CA GLY A 533 15.76 -52.71 29.21
C GLY A 533 14.90 -53.03 27.98
N ILE A 534 14.37 -51.99 27.34
CA ILE A 534 13.32 -52.02 26.30
C ILE A 534 13.84 -52.46 24.90
N ARG A 535 14.86 -53.34 24.86
CA ARG A 535 15.60 -53.73 23.63
C ARG A 535 15.21 -55.09 23.05
N HIS A 536 14.39 -55.88 23.72
CA HIS A 536 13.96 -57.18 23.20
C HIS A 536 12.68 -57.04 22.37
N GLY A 537 12.77 -57.42 21.07
CA GLY A 537 11.79 -57.12 20.02
C GLY A 537 10.46 -57.90 20.07
N LYS A 538 9.96 -58.20 21.27
CA LYS A 538 8.57 -58.57 21.51
C LYS A 538 8.11 -57.85 22.77
N TRP A 539 7.07 -57.06 22.60
CA TRP A 539 6.22 -56.52 23.66
C TRP A 539 5.94 -57.64 24.67
N HIS A 540 6.25 -57.37 25.93
CA HIS A 540 6.12 -58.34 26.99
C HIS A 540 4.63 -58.47 27.31
N PRO A 541 4.04 -59.67 27.46
CA PRO A 541 2.60 -59.83 27.74
C PRO A 541 2.10 -59.00 28.95
N LEU A 542 3.01 -58.73 29.89
CA LEU A 542 2.79 -57.86 31.05
C LEU A 542 2.52 -56.38 30.69
N PHE A 543 3.08 -55.85 29.59
CA PHE A 543 2.75 -54.50 29.10
C PHE A 543 1.43 -54.49 28.33
N ASP A 544 1.19 -55.53 27.51
CA ASP A 544 -0.08 -55.67 26.80
C ASP A 544 -1.26 -55.75 27.80
N ASN A 545 -1.04 -56.36 28.97
CA ASN A 545 -1.99 -56.34 30.07
C ASN A 545 -2.21 -54.94 30.69
N VAL A 546 -1.15 -54.10 30.82
CA VAL A 546 -1.30 -52.69 31.24
C VAL A 546 -2.09 -51.89 30.20
N VAL A 547 -1.87 -52.15 28.91
CA VAL A 547 -2.65 -51.55 27.80
C VAL A 547 -4.12 -51.98 27.89
N GLN A 548 -4.40 -53.27 28.09
CA GLN A 548 -5.76 -53.78 28.29
C GLN A 548 -6.43 -53.21 29.56
N ALA A 549 -5.69 -53.02 30.65
CA ALA A 549 -6.20 -52.38 31.87
C ALA A 549 -6.52 -50.89 31.71
N LEU A 550 -5.86 -50.20 30.77
CA LEU A 550 -6.19 -48.84 30.35
C LEU A 550 -7.45 -48.82 29.47
N GLU A 551 -7.61 -49.77 28.54
CA GLU A 551 -8.85 -49.95 27.76
C GLU A 551 -10.08 -50.24 28.64
N LEU A 552 -9.89 -50.99 29.73
CA LEU A 552 -10.94 -51.31 30.70
C LEU A 552 -11.14 -50.22 31.77
N GLY A 553 -10.39 -49.11 31.73
CA GLY A 553 -10.49 -48.02 32.70
C GLY A 553 -10.21 -48.41 34.17
N ILE A 554 -9.37 -49.43 34.38
CA ILE A 554 -9.03 -49.96 35.71
C ILE A 554 -7.92 -49.11 36.37
N VAL A 555 -6.93 -48.75 35.54
CA VAL A 555 -6.05 -47.56 35.54
C VAL A 555 -6.41 -46.28 36.33
N PRO A 556 -6.05 -46.02 37.61
CA PRO A 556 -6.33 -44.70 38.21
C PRO A 556 -5.39 -43.58 37.69
N PRO A 557 -5.86 -42.32 37.60
CA PRO A 557 -5.09 -41.18 37.07
C PRO A 557 -3.72 -40.96 37.72
N GLU A 558 -3.63 -41.13 39.04
CA GLU A 558 -2.41 -40.90 39.83
C GLU A 558 -1.36 -42.02 39.62
N GLU A 559 -1.79 -43.18 39.14
CA GLU A 559 -0.91 -44.26 38.72
C GLU A 559 -0.44 -44.04 37.27
N LEU A 560 -1.29 -43.49 36.40
CA LEU A 560 -0.96 -43.15 35.01
C LEU A 560 0.21 -42.15 34.90
N CYS A 561 0.20 -41.05 35.67
CA CYS A 561 1.34 -40.11 35.74
C CYS A 561 2.66 -40.83 36.05
N ALA A 562 2.65 -41.68 37.07
CA ALA A 562 3.85 -42.39 37.51
C ALA A 562 4.30 -43.46 36.50
N ILE A 563 3.36 -44.11 35.79
CA ILE A 563 3.68 -45.03 34.68
C ILE A 563 4.40 -44.28 33.57
N ILE A 564 3.92 -43.09 33.19
CA ILE A 564 4.55 -42.26 32.15
C ILE A 564 5.98 -41.87 32.58
N GLU A 565 6.16 -41.39 33.82
CA GLU A 565 7.49 -41.09 34.36
C GLU A 565 8.42 -42.32 34.42
N ALA A 566 7.91 -43.50 34.77
CA ALA A 566 8.68 -44.73 34.84
C ALA A 566 9.20 -45.16 33.45
N ILE A 567 8.38 -45.01 32.41
CA ILE A 567 8.77 -45.26 31.01
C ILE A 567 9.81 -44.23 30.56
N ALA A 568 9.66 -42.95 30.93
CA ALA A 568 10.65 -41.92 30.62
C ALA A 568 12.02 -42.23 31.23
N LYS A 569 12.06 -42.60 32.51
CA LYS A 569 13.29 -42.98 33.25
C LYS A 569 13.95 -44.27 32.74
N ALA A 570 13.20 -45.10 32.00
CA ALA A 570 13.68 -46.35 31.40
C ALA A 570 14.46 -46.17 30.09
N ALA A 571 14.35 -45.01 29.45
CA ALA A 571 14.97 -44.75 28.15
C ALA A 571 16.51 -44.64 28.28
N PRO A 572 17.30 -45.35 27.44
CA PRO A 572 18.75 -45.34 27.56
C PRO A 572 19.34 -43.97 27.23
N ALA A 573 20.18 -43.45 28.12
CA ALA A 573 20.85 -42.16 27.94
C ALA A 573 21.65 -42.08 26.63
N LYS A 574 21.39 -41.01 25.88
CA LYS A 574 22.13 -40.44 24.73
C LYS A 574 23.26 -41.33 24.15
N THR A 575 22.95 -42.05 23.08
CA THR A 575 23.97 -42.55 22.13
C THR A 575 23.54 -42.27 20.69
N GLU A 576 24.35 -41.51 19.95
CA GLU A 576 23.99 -40.83 18.68
C GLU A 576 23.71 -41.73 17.46
N ARG A 577 23.58 -43.04 17.64
CA ARG A 577 23.52 -44.01 16.53
C ARG A 577 22.41 -45.06 16.70
N LYS A 578 21.20 -44.70 16.24
CA LYS A 578 20.24 -45.62 15.62
C LYS A 578 19.11 -44.87 14.90
N ARG A 579 19.42 -44.36 13.71
CA ARG A 579 18.40 -44.03 12.69
C ARG A 579 18.05 -45.34 11.98
N GLN A 580 16.78 -45.78 12.00
CA GLN A 580 16.09 -46.77 11.11
C GLN A 580 15.15 -47.79 11.79
N PHE A 581 14.98 -47.79 13.11
CA PHE A 581 13.93 -48.57 13.79
C PHE A 581 12.98 -47.61 14.53
N PRO A 582 11.65 -47.86 14.54
CA PRO A 582 10.74 -47.10 15.39
C PRO A 582 11.15 -47.26 16.85
N ASP A 583 11.21 -46.15 17.60
CA ASP A 583 11.59 -46.21 19.01
C ASP A 583 10.51 -46.95 19.81
N THR A 584 10.91 -48.03 20.47
CA THR A 584 10.01 -48.86 21.28
C THR A 584 9.28 -48.03 22.34
N VAL A 585 9.89 -46.96 22.86
CA VAL A 585 9.24 -46.08 23.85
C VAL A 585 8.13 -45.24 23.23
N THR A 586 8.31 -44.71 22.01
CA THR A 586 7.25 -43.98 21.29
C THR A 586 6.06 -44.89 21.03
N ALA A 587 6.31 -46.15 20.66
CA ALA A 587 5.26 -47.14 20.47
C ALA A 587 4.59 -47.56 21.80
N MET A 588 5.28 -47.55 22.95
CA MET A 588 4.67 -47.78 24.27
C MET A 588 3.65 -46.70 24.57
N TYR A 589 4.05 -45.43 24.41
CA TYR A 589 3.13 -44.31 24.62
C TYR A 589 2.00 -44.27 23.59
N GLN A 590 2.23 -44.61 22.32
CA GLN A 590 1.16 -44.71 21.33
C GLN A 590 0.15 -45.80 21.70
N ALA A 591 0.60 -46.98 22.15
CA ALA A 591 -0.29 -48.05 22.59
C ALA A 591 -1.12 -47.66 23.82
N MET A 592 -0.52 -46.99 24.81
CA MET A 592 -1.25 -46.42 25.96
C MET A 592 -2.25 -45.34 25.54
N TRP A 593 -1.87 -44.46 24.61
CA TRP A 593 -2.75 -43.40 24.09
C TRP A 593 -3.94 -44.00 23.34
N ASP A 594 -3.70 -44.96 22.45
CA ASP A 594 -4.75 -45.63 21.69
C ASP A 594 -5.69 -46.43 22.61
N ALA A 595 -5.17 -47.03 23.69
CA ALA A 595 -5.96 -47.73 24.70
C ALA A 595 -6.91 -46.81 25.48
N ILE A 596 -6.42 -45.66 25.95
CA ILE A 596 -7.28 -44.63 26.58
C ILE A 596 -8.33 -44.13 25.58
N GLY A 597 -8.01 -44.08 24.29
CA GLY A 597 -8.95 -43.72 23.23
C GLY A 597 -10.02 -44.80 22.93
N ARG A 598 -9.78 -46.05 23.36
CA ARG A 598 -10.72 -47.18 23.28
C ARG A 598 -11.47 -47.44 24.60
N CYS A 599 -11.23 -46.65 25.64
CA CYS A 599 -11.81 -46.85 26.96
C CYS A 599 -13.25 -46.32 27.05
N ASP A 600 -14.17 -47.15 27.52
CA ASP A 600 -15.58 -46.78 27.74
C ASP A 600 -15.82 -45.96 29.04
N ILE A 601 -14.83 -45.87 29.94
CA ILE A 601 -14.95 -45.25 31.26
C ILE A 601 -14.45 -43.81 31.29
N TYR A 602 -13.32 -43.52 30.65
CA TYR A 602 -12.74 -42.18 30.52
C TYR A 602 -11.98 -42.05 29.21
N GLY A 603 -12.11 -40.91 28.54
CA GLY A 603 -11.48 -40.65 27.24
C GLY A 603 -10.31 -39.66 27.33
N HIS A 604 -9.71 -39.36 26.17
CA HIS A 604 -8.62 -38.37 26.07
C HIS A 604 -9.02 -36.98 26.59
N SER A 605 -10.30 -36.63 26.52
CA SER A 605 -10.85 -35.35 27.01
C SER A 605 -10.88 -35.21 28.53
N ASP A 606 -10.69 -36.31 29.26
CA ASP A 606 -10.88 -36.35 30.72
C ASP A 606 -9.55 -36.25 31.48
N LEU A 607 -8.42 -36.42 30.79
CA LEU A 607 -7.06 -36.29 31.31
C LEU A 607 -6.77 -34.88 31.86
N ASP A 608 -6.22 -34.79 33.05
CA ASP A 608 -5.93 -33.54 33.75
C ASP A 608 -4.63 -32.87 33.25
N GLU A 609 -4.36 -31.67 33.79
CA GLU A 609 -3.16 -30.89 33.44
C GLU A 609 -1.87 -31.60 33.88
N GLY A 610 -1.88 -32.29 35.03
CA GLY A 610 -0.74 -33.06 35.53
C GLY A 610 -0.34 -34.23 34.62
N ILE A 611 -1.30 -35.03 34.15
CA ILE A 611 -1.05 -36.12 33.19
C ILE A 611 -0.52 -35.57 31.87
N VAL A 612 -1.16 -34.51 31.34
CA VAL A 612 -0.77 -33.92 30.05
C VAL A 612 0.64 -33.33 30.12
N ASP A 613 0.99 -32.60 31.18
CA ASP A 613 2.32 -32.04 31.39
C ASP A 613 3.38 -33.12 31.59
N ALA A 614 3.10 -34.17 32.36
CA ALA A 614 4.01 -35.30 32.54
C ALA A 614 4.29 -36.01 31.20
N TRP A 615 3.26 -36.19 30.37
CA TRP A 615 3.38 -36.86 29.07
C TRP A 615 4.11 -36.01 28.04
N LEU A 616 3.72 -34.75 27.88
CA LEU A 616 4.36 -33.81 26.95
C LEU A 616 5.80 -33.50 27.39
N GLY A 617 6.06 -33.42 28.69
CA GLY A 617 7.41 -33.33 29.27
C GLY A 617 8.28 -34.54 28.94
N ALA A 618 7.76 -35.76 29.12
CA ALA A 618 8.49 -36.98 28.75
C ALA A 618 8.84 -37.03 27.24
N LEU A 619 7.90 -36.65 26.36
CA LEU A 619 8.14 -36.54 24.91
C LEU A 619 9.09 -35.37 24.55
N TRP A 620 9.11 -34.32 25.37
CA TRP A 620 10.00 -33.17 25.21
C TRP A 620 11.46 -33.55 25.48
N GLU A 621 11.76 -34.14 26.63
CA GLU A 621 13.12 -34.51 27.03
C GLU A 621 13.79 -35.53 26.10
N ARG A 622 13.00 -36.47 25.57
CA ARG A 622 13.47 -37.54 24.67
C ARG A 622 14.07 -37.05 23.35
N ASN A 623 13.62 -35.90 22.86
CA ASN A 623 14.06 -35.26 21.61
C ASN A 623 14.04 -36.15 20.33
N VAL A 624 13.10 -37.09 20.23
CA VAL A 624 12.90 -37.94 19.04
C VAL A 624 11.92 -37.29 18.03
N CYS A 625 12.06 -37.55 16.73
CA CYS A 625 11.13 -37.04 15.71
C CYS A 625 9.78 -37.78 15.72
N ASP A 626 9.82 -39.08 15.96
CA ASP A 626 8.66 -39.99 15.95
C ASP A 626 7.67 -39.69 17.09
N ASP A 627 8.10 -38.96 18.13
CA ASP A 627 7.25 -38.49 19.23
C ASP A 627 6.30 -37.34 18.80
N LEU A 628 6.54 -36.67 17.65
CA LEU A 628 5.78 -35.49 17.23
C LEU A 628 4.30 -35.78 16.89
N PRO A 629 3.94 -36.81 16.09
CA PRO A 629 2.54 -37.11 15.81
C PRO A 629 1.72 -37.42 17.07
N LEU A 630 2.33 -38.09 18.06
CA LEU A 630 1.72 -38.37 19.36
C LEU A 630 1.58 -37.08 20.20
N ALA A 631 2.60 -36.23 20.25
CA ALA A 631 2.50 -34.93 20.91
C ALA A 631 1.36 -34.08 20.31
N LYS A 632 1.18 -34.11 18.98
CA LYS A 632 0.02 -33.50 18.31
C LYS A 632 -1.30 -34.11 18.80
N SER A 633 -1.47 -35.43 18.88
CA SER A 633 -2.74 -36.01 19.33
C SER A 633 -3.06 -35.67 20.80
N ILE A 634 -2.05 -35.65 21.68
CA ILE A 634 -2.20 -35.22 23.08
C ILE A 634 -2.64 -33.75 23.15
N LEU A 635 -1.98 -32.85 22.41
CA LEU A 635 -2.35 -31.43 22.35
C LEU A 635 -3.79 -31.21 21.82
N LEU A 636 -4.25 -32.03 20.87
CA LEU A 636 -5.61 -31.91 20.33
C LEU A 636 -6.70 -32.33 21.33
N ALA A 637 -6.42 -33.29 22.21
CA ALA A 637 -7.30 -33.66 23.31
C ALA A 637 -7.25 -32.63 24.46
N ALA A 638 -6.06 -32.11 24.76
CA ALA A 638 -5.81 -31.16 25.85
C ALA A 638 -6.33 -29.72 25.58
N GLN A 639 -7.07 -29.45 24.50
CA GLN A 639 -7.61 -28.13 24.14
C GLN A 639 -8.59 -27.50 25.16
N ARG A 640 -8.94 -28.20 26.24
CA ARG A 640 -9.65 -27.64 27.40
C ARG A 640 -8.72 -26.90 28.37
N LEU A 641 -7.42 -27.21 28.33
CA LEU A 641 -6.35 -26.67 29.19
C LEU A 641 -5.57 -25.59 28.42
N GLU A 642 -6.26 -24.49 28.09
CA GLU A 642 -5.76 -23.49 27.13
C GLU A 642 -4.34 -22.93 27.45
N PRO A 643 -3.96 -22.62 28.71
CA PRO A 643 -2.63 -22.07 29.04
C PRO A 643 -1.48 -23.08 28.85
N ALA A 644 -1.62 -24.30 29.38
CA ALA A 644 -0.62 -25.36 29.24
C ALA A 644 -0.50 -25.80 27.79
N CYS A 645 -1.64 -26.04 27.11
CA CYS A 645 -1.67 -26.44 25.71
C CYS A 645 -1.00 -25.40 24.79
N CYS A 646 -1.19 -24.10 25.04
CA CYS A 646 -0.51 -23.04 24.29
C CYS A 646 1.02 -23.06 24.49
N SER A 647 1.46 -23.26 25.74
CA SER A 647 2.88 -23.30 26.10
C SER A 647 3.60 -24.49 25.47
N TRP A 648 3.01 -25.69 25.55
CA TRP A 648 3.54 -26.89 24.89
C TRP A 648 3.47 -26.81 23.36
N ALA A 649 2.39 -26.26 22.79
CA ALA A 649 2.31 -26.04 21.35
C ALA A 649 3.47 -25.17 20.85
N THR A 650 3.78 -24.07 21.54
CA THR A 650 4.93 -23.21 21.23
C THR A 650 6.26 -23.96 21.23
N LEU A 651 6.49 -24.82 22.24
CA LEU A 651 7.70 -25.65 22.34
C LEU A 651 7.79 -26.67 21.18
N PHE A 652 6.75 -27.46 20.95
CA PHE A 652 6.75 -28.50 19.91
C PHE A 652 6.75 -27.93 18.48
N LEU A 653 6.08 -26.80 18.23
CA LEU A 653 6.17 -26.08 16.95
C LEU A 653 7.61 -25.60 16.71
N THR A 654 8.27 -25.03 17.72
CA THR A 654 9.66 -24.57 17.62
C THR A 654 10.62 -25.74 17.35
N ARG A 655 10.48 -26.86 18.07
CA ARG A 655 11.27 -28.08 17.83
C ARG A 655 11.06 -28.66 16.42
N TRP A 656 9.84 -28.66 15.88
CA TRP A 656 9.59 -29.07 14.49
C TRP A 656 10.22 -28.09 13.47
N LEU A 657 10.21 -26.78 13.74
CA LEU A 657 10.87 -25.78 12.88
C LEU A 657 12.40 -25.96 12.82
N GLU A 658 13.02 -26.40 13.92
CA GLU A 658 14.47 -26.68 13.99
C GLU A 658 14.88 -27.82 13.05
N LEU A 659 14.02 -28.84 12.87
CA LEU A 659 14.35 -30.05 12.13
C LEU A 659 14.85 -29.79 10.69
N PRO A 660 15.90 -30.50 10.24
CA PRO A 660 16.31 -30.50 8.84
C PRO A 660 15.18 -30.91 7.89
N LYS A 661 15.11 -30.29 6.70
CA LYS A 661 14.03 -30.52 5.73
C LYS A 661 13.79 -32.01 5.41
N LYS A 662 14.85 -32.82 5.34
CA LYS A 662 14.78 -34.27 5.10
C LYS A 662 14.02 -35.06 6.18
N LEU A 663 14.04 -34.60 7.44
CA LEU A 663 13.35 -35.27 8.55
C LEU A 663 11.90 -34.79 8.71
N ARG A 664 11.59 -33.55 8.29
CA ARG A 664 10.22 -33.04 8.25
C ARG A 664 9.30 -33.79 7.28
N VAL A 665 9.83 -34.35 6.19
CA VAL A 665 9.04 -35.22 5.28
C VAL A 665 8.53 -36.47 6.02
N GLY A 666 9.32 -37.04 6.94
CA GLY A 666 8.91 -38.19 7.76
C GLY A 666 7.96 -37.84 8.90
N ALA A 667 8.13 -36.66 9.51
CA ALA A 667 7.25 -36.15 10.58
C ALA A 667 6.01 -35.37 10.06
N GLY A 668 5.78 -35.36 8.75
CA GLY A 668 4.76 -34.55 8.08
C GLY A 668 5.23 -33.12 7.76
N GLU A 669 5.24 -32.76 6.47
CA GLU A 669 5.56 -31.39 6.03
C GLU A 669 4.54 -30.34 6.52
N VAL A 670 3.34 -30.78 6.92
CA VAL A 670 2.17 -29.95 7.26
C VAL A 670 1.96 -29.81 8.78
N TYR A 671 2.82 -30.40 9.62
CA TYR A 671 2.64 -30.51 11.09
C TYR A 671 2.19 -29.20 11.78
N ALA A 672 2.82 -28.07 11.45
CA ALA A 672 2.48 -26.78 12.05
C ALA A 672 1.10 -26.26 11.62
N SER A 673 0.78 -26.29 10.31
CA SER A 673 -0.52 -25.85 9.78
C SER A 673 -1.65 -26.80 10.18
N ASP A 674 -1.37 -28.11 10.30
CA ASP A 674 -2.27 -29.12 10.85
C ASP A 674 -2.70 -28.79 12.28
N ILE A 675 -1.73 -28.55 13.19
CA ILE A 675 -2.01 -28.17 14.59
C ILE A 675 -2.86 -26.91 14.63
N LEU A 676 -2.46 -25.85 13.92
CA LEU A 676 -3.16 -24.57 13.92
C LEU A 676 -4.59 -24.67 13.35
N SER A 677 -4.82 -25.53 12.36
CA SER A 677 -6.16 -25.75 11.78
C SER A 677 -7.07 -26.66 12.61
N SER A 678 -6.49 -27.46 13.52
CA SER A 678 -7.22 -28.40 14.38
C SER A 678 -7.48 -27.85 15.79
N PHE A 679 -6.90 -26.70 16.14
CA PHE A 679 -7.15 -25.97 17.37
C PHE A 679 -8.37 -25.05 17.28
N LYS A 680 -9.07 -24.82 18.40
CA LYS A 680 -10.04 -23.73 18.55
C LYS A 680 -9.42 -22.37 18.13
N PRO A 681 -10.16 -21.45 17.49
CA PRO A 681 -9.60 -20.21 16.94
C PRO A 681 -8.82 -19.33 17.94
N ASP A 682 -9.28 -19.21 19.18
CA ASP A 682 -8.58 -18.42 20.21
C ASP A 682 -7.28 -19.08 20.67
N LEU A 683 -7.27 -20.41 20.87
CA LEU A 683 -6.07 -21.18 21.22
C LEU A 683 -5.05 -21.20 20.07
N ALA A 684 -5.52 -21.36 18.83
CA ALA A 684 -4.69 -21.25 17.64
C ALA A 684 -4.05 -19.85 17.51
N THR A 685 -4.81 -18.80 17.84
CA THR A 685 -4.30 -17.43 17.89
C THR A 685 -3.22 -17.26 18.96
N ALA A 686 -3.49 -17.73 20.18
CA ALA A 686 -2.54 -17.66 21.29
C ALA A 686 -1.23 -18.40 20.96
N ALA A 687 -1.32 -19.60 20.37
CA ALA A 687 -0.16 -20.37 19.92
C ALA A 687 0.64 -19.66 18.81
N VAL A 688 -0.03 -19.00 17.85
CA VAL A 688 0.65 -18.19 16.83
C VAL A 688 1.40 -17.01 17.44
N ILE A 689 0.76 -16.27 18.37
CA ILE A 689 1.38 -15.13 19.05
C ILE A 689 2.58 -15.60 19.89
N SER A 690 2.37 -16.59 20.77
CA SER A 690 3.41 -17.11 21.66
C SER A 690 4.59 -17.72 20.90
N THR A 691 4.35 -18.47 19.82
CA THR A 691 5.43 -19.00 18.96
C THR A 691 6.19 -17.87 18.27
N THR A 692 5.50 -16.85 17.75
CA THR A 692 6.15 -15.73 17.07
C THR A 692 7.03 -14.91 18.04
N GLU A 693 6.53 -14.65 19.24
CA GLU A 693 7.26 -13.95 20.32
C GLU A 693 8.45 -14.79 20.81
N PHE A 694 8.27 -16.09 21.06
CA PHE A 694 9.36 -16.98 21.50
C PHE A 694 10.50 -17.08 20.48
N LEU A 695 10.18 -17.20 19.18
CA LEU A 695 11.16 -17.25 18.11
C LEU A 695 11.91 -15.92 17.95
N ALA A 696 11.21 -14.78 18.08
CA ALA A 696 11.83 -13.46 17.97
C ALA A 696 12.82 -13.17 19.12
N SER A 697 12.54 -13.65 20.33
CA SER A 697 13.48 -13.54 21.46
C SER A 697 14.64 -14.54 21.38
N ASN A 698 14.39 -15.80 21.03
CA ASN A 698 15.36 -16.89 21.26
C ASN A 698 16.00 -17.47 19.99
N LYS A 699 15.29 -17.52 18.85
CA LYS A 699 15.71 -18.26 17.64
C LYS A 699 15.31 -17.53 16.34
N LYS A 700 15.87 -16.33 16.15
CA LYS A 700 15.54 -15.42 15.02
C LYS A 700 15.77 -16.07 13.63
N ASP A 701 16.71 -16.99 13.51
CA ASP A 701 17.01 -17.74 12.27
C ASP A 701 15.83 -18.61 11.79
N LEU A 702 14.94 -19.03 12.70
CA LEU A 702 13.77 -19.84 12.38
C LEU A 702 12.57 -19.00 11.91
N LEU A 703 12.58 -17.66 12.08
CA LEU A 703 11.47 -16.79 11.68
C LEU A 703 11.14 -16.90 10.18
N GLY A 704 12.14 -17.09 9.32
CA GLY A 704 11.93 -17.33 7.88
C GLY A 704 11.25 -18.66 7.56
N ARG A 705 11.48 -19.70 8.39
CA ARG A 705 10.76 -20.98 8.30
C ARG A 705 9.33 -20.80 8.79
N TRP A 706 9.14 -20.11 9.92
CA TRP A 706 7.83 -19.84 10.50
C TRP A 706 6.92 -18.99 9.59
N HIS A 707 7.47 -17.94 8.96
CA HIS A 707 6.80 -17.15 7.91
C HIS A 707 6.24 -18.04 6.78
N SER A 708 7.01 -19.05 6.36
CA SER A 708 6.58 -19.99 5.32
C SER A 708 5.42 -20.89 5.76
N CYS A 709 5.33 -21.22 7.06
CA CYS A 709 4.24 -22.01 7.63
C CYS A 709 2.95 -21.18 7.77
N LEU A 710 3.06 -19.92 8.22
CA LEU A 710 1.93 -18.99 8.33
C LEU A 710 1.26 -18.70 6.98
N LEU A 711 2.04 -18.68 5.89
CA LEU A 711 1.50 -18.56 4.52
C LEU A 711 0.67 -19.78 4.06
N GLN A 712 0.82 -20.93 4.72
CA GLN A 712 0.11 -22.18 4.40
C GLN A 712 -1.06 -22.49 5.35
N THR A 713 -1.31 -21.60 6.32
CA THR A 713 -2.38 -21.77 7.32
C THR A 713 -3.77 -21.56 6.68
N LYS A 714 -4.72 -22.43 7.03
CA LYS A 714 -6.12 -22.39 6.57
C LYS A 714 -6.99 -21.60 7.56
N ASP A 715 -8.25 -21.35 7.19
CA ASP A 715 -9.29 -20.77 8.06
C ASP A 715 -8.95 -19.42 8.71
N ILE A 716 -8.09 -18.64 8.04
CA ILE A 716 -7.59 -17.32 8.43
C ILE A 716 -8.69 -16.38 8.99
N PRO A 717 -9.91 -16.26 8.41
CA PRO A 717 -10.94 -15.36 8.93
C PRO A 717 -11.36 -15.65 10.38
N GLN A 718 -11.36 -16.92 10.81
CA GLN A 718 -11.73 -17.28 12.19
C GLN A 718 -10.60 -16.92 13.16
N LEU A 719 -9.36 -17.31 12.84
CA LEU A 719 -8.16 -17.03 13.63
C LEU A 719 -7.91 -15.51 13.80
N VAL A 720 -8.21 -14.71 12.78
CA VAL A 720 -8.06 -13.25 12.80
C VAL A 720 -9.17 -12.55 13.60
N SER A 721 -10.30 -13.21 13.84
CA SER A 721 -11.43 -12.66 14.61
C SER A 721 -11.25 -12.75 16.14
N SER A 722 -10.24 -13.48 16.62
CA SER A 722 -9.93 -13.59 18.05
C SER A 722 -9.59 -12.25 18.68
N LYS A 723 -10.02 -12.04 19.93
CA LYS A 723 -9.65 -10.86 20.73
C LYS A 723 -8.18 -10.86 21.17
N ALA A 724 -7.54 -12.04 21.22
CA ALA A 724 -6.16 -12.19 21.70
C ALA A 724 -5.15 -11.34 20.92
N TRP A 725 -5.39 -11.06 19.64
CA TRP A 725 -4.58 -10.12 18.85
C TRP A 725 -4.46 -8.73 19.48
N LEU A 726 -5.54 -8.23 20.10
CA LEU A 726 -5.62 -6.91 20.70
C LEU A 726 -5.32 -6.90 22.21
N ASP A 727 -5.27 -8.07 22.84
CA ASP A 727 -4.89 -8.18 24.24
C ASP A 727 -3.36 -8.12 24.39
N VAL A 728 -2.87 -6.89 24.43
CA VAL A 728 -1.47 -6.54 24.70
C VAL A 728 -1.33 -5.97 26.13
N ARG A 729 -2.37 -6.06 26.96
CA ARG A 729 -2.46 -5.39 28.27
C ARG A 729 -3.03 -6.31 29.36
N SER A 730 -2.34 -7.41 29.65
CA SER A 730 -2.67 -8.30 30.77
C SER A 730 -1.48 -9.10 31.34
N ARG A 731 -0.23 -8.67 31.10
CA ARG A 731 1.00 -9.32 31.62
C ARG A 731 2.00 -8.33 32.22
N ASP A 732 1.53 -7.45 33.11
CA ASP A 732 2.41 -6.79 34.08
C ASP A 732 2.73 -7.71 35.27
N ASP A 733 1.92 -8.76 35.49
CA ASP A 733 2.18 -9.83 36.45
C ASP A 733 2.71 -11.09 35.73
N ILE A 734 3.69 -11.74 36.37
CA ILE A 734 4.37 -12.99 35.97
C ILE A 734 5.47 -12.83 34.89
N THR A 735 6.64 -12.37 35.38
CA THR A 735 8.02 -12.75 34.98
C THR A 735 8.44 -12.79 33.49
N GLU A 736 9.42 -11.95 33.17
CA GLU A 736 10.43 -12.14 32.10
C GLU A 736 9.96 -12.17 30.62
N SER A 737 8.98 -11.35 30.21
CA SER A 737 8.85 -11.01 28.79
C SER A 737 9.99 -10.08 28.34
N SER A 738 11.03 -10.61 27.69
CA SER A 738 12.20 -9.85 27.20
C SER A 738 11.92 -8.86 26.06
N LEU A 739 10.67 -8.74 25.60
CA LEU A 739 10.24 -7.90 24.48
C LEU A 739 9.44 -6.69 24.96
N SER A 740 9.83 -5.50 24.52
CA SER A 740 9.07 -4.27 24.76
C SER A 740 7.66 -4.33 24.17
N LEU A 741 6.74 -3.53 24.73
CA LEU A 741 5.36 -3.39 24.26
C LEU A 741 5.27 -3.11 22.76
N GLN A 742 6.18 -2.26 22.24
CA GLN A 742 6.29 -1.96 20.81
C GLN A 742 6.70 -3.20 20.00
N HIS A 743 7.68 -3.97 20.45
CA HIS A 743 8.10 -5.19 19.76
C HIS A 743 6.99 -6.22 19.68
N GLN A 744 6.23 -6.43 20.77
CA GLN A 744 5.06 -7.33 20.78
C GLN A 744 4.01 -6.90 19.73
N ILE A 745 3.71 -5.59 19.64
CA ILE A 745 2.79 -5.05 18.64
C ILE A 745 3.31 -5.28 17.21
N ILE A 746 4.59 -5.02 16.95
CA ILE A 746 5.20 -5.22 15.62
C ILE A 746 5.15 -6.68 15.20
N LEU A 747 5.45 -7.63 16.10
CA LEU A 747 5.35 -9.06 15.85
C LEU A 747 3.92 -9.50 15.50
N ARG A 748 2.92 -8.98 16.22
CA ARG A 748 1.49 -9.26 15.96
C ARG A 748 1.04 -8.70 14.60
N ILE A 749 1.44 -7.48 14.24
CA ILE A 749 1.15 -6.92 12.91
C ILE A 749 1.87 -7.72 11.81
N TRP A 750 3.13 -8.14 12.03
CA TRP A 750 3.88 -8.97 11.09
C TRP A 750 3.22 -10.34 10.87
N ALA A 751 2.76 -11.01 11.92
CA ALA A 751 2.04 -12.27 11.83
C ALA A 751 0.71 -12.11 11.07
N LEU A 752 -0.10 -11.10 11.43
CA LEU A 752 -1.36 -10.77 10.73
C LEU A 752 -1.14 -10.41 9.26
N ARG A 753 -0.05 -9.71 8.91
CA ARG A 753 0.31 -9.40 7.53
C ARG A 753 0.74 -10.66 6.75
N THR A 754 1.45 -11.58 7.40
CA THR A 754 1.82 -12.87 6.80
C THR A 754 0.57 -13.70 6.50
N LEU A 755 -0.34 -13.85 7.46
CA LEU A 755 -1.64 -14.51 7.27
C LEU A 755 -2.47 -13.82 6.18
N SER A 756 -2.48 -12.48 6.15
CA SER A 756 -3.19 -11.71 5.11
C SER A 756 -2.68 -11.97 3.68
N LYS A 757 -1.43 -12.43 3.51
CA LYS A 757 -0.88 -12.82 2.19
C LYS A 757 -1.27 -14.22 1.75
N GLY A 758 -1.71 -15.09 2.68
CA GLY A 758 -2.25 -16.42 2.37
C GLY A 758 -3.70 -16.41 1.85
N LEU A 759 -4.40 -15.27 1.92
CA LEU A 759 -5.76 -15.11 1.41
C LEU A 759 -5.78 -15.05 -0.13
N SER A 760 -6.82 -15.66 -0.73
CA SER A 760 -7.03 -15.73 -2.18
C SER A 760 -7.19 -14.37 -2.88
N ASP A 761 -7.52 -13.31 -2.14
CA ASP A 761 -7.82 -11.97 -2.70
C ASP A 761 -6.57 -11.16 -3.11
N GLY A 762 -5.38 -11.69 -2.79
CA GLY A 762 -4.08 -11.16 -3.19
C GLY A 762 -3.40 -10.25 -2.14
N PRO A 763 -2.10 -9.94 -2.33
CA PRO A 763 -1.29 -9.25 -1.31
C PRO A 763 -1.58 -7.74 -1.18
N LEU A 764 -2.31 -7.16 -2.12
CA LEU A 764 -2.60 -5.72 -2.20
C LEU A 764 -3.76 -5.33 -1.27
N TRP A 765 -3.67 -4.14 -0.69
CA TRP A 765 -4.79 -3.51 0.00
C TRP A 765 -5.88 -3.15 -1.02
N ARG A 766 -7.09 -3.67 -0.83
CA ARG A 766 -8.27 -3.36 -1.67
C ARG A 766 -9.20 -2.40 -0.93
N LYS A 767 -10.15 -1.83 -1.67
CA LYS A 767 -11.16 -0.91 -1.15
C LYS A 767 -12.16 -1.60 -0.19
N ASP A 768 -12.29 -2.92 -0.32
CA ASP A 768 -13.13 -3.77 0.52
C ASP A 768 -12.35 -4.24 1.76
N VAL A 769 -12.96 -4.12 2.94
CA VAL A 769 -12.31 -4.39 4.22
C VAL A 769 -12.13 -5.89 4.43
N ARG A 770 -10.88 -6.37 4.49
CA ARG A 770 -10.58 -7.78 4.82
C ARG A 770 -10.69 -8.01 6.33
N ALA A 771 -10.87 -9.26 6.73
CA ALA A 771 -10.87 -9.66 8.15
C ALA A 771 -9.60 -9.17 8.89
N THR A 772 -8.43 -9.21 8.23
CA THR A 772 -7.13 -8.78 8.78
C THR A 772 -7.00 -7.27 8.96
N ASP A 773 -7.72 -6.45 8.19
CA ASP A 773 -7.52 -4.99 8.19
C ASP A 773 -8.11 -4.31 9.44
N VAL A 774 -9.01 -4.97 10.17
CA VAL A 774 -9.57 -4.46 11.43
C VAL A 774 -8.57 -4.57 12.60
N PRO A 775 -8.02 -5.75 12.95
CA PRO A 775 -7.03 -5.86 14.02
C PRO A 775 -5.72 -5.13 13.67
N ILE A 776 -5.24 -5.22 12.42
CA ILE A 776 -4.04 -4.50 11.96
C ILE A 776 -4.17 -3.00 12.19
N ARG A 777 -5.30 -2.39 11.81
CA ARG A 777 -5.56 -0.95 12.01
C ARG A 777 -5.62 -0.55 13.48
N ARG A 778 -6.17 -1.39 14.35
CA ARG A 778 -6.19 -1.14 15.81
C ARG A 778 -4.79 -1.22 16.40
N LEU A 779 -3.98 -2.20 16.00
CA LEU A 779 -2.58 -2.35 16.43
C LEU A 779 -1.70 -1.19 15.94
N PHE A 780 -1.88 -0.70 14.71
CA PHE A 780 -1.23 0.52 14.25
C PHE A 780 -1.61 1.75 15.10
N GLY A 781 -2.89 1.91 15.45
CA GLY A 781 -3.35 2.98 16.34
C GLY A 781 -2.74 2.90 17.75
N LEU A 782 -2.54 1.68 18.28
CA LEU A 782 -1.81 1.48 19.54
C LEU A 782 -0.33 1.87 19.40
N CYS A 783 0.33 1.46 18.31
CA CYS A 783 1.72 1.84 18.02
C CYS A 783 1.88 3.38 17.90
N GLU A 784 0.96 4.08 17.23
CA GLU A 784 0.95 5.55 17.20
C GLU A 784 0.79 6.16 18.59
N SER A 785 -0.06 5.58 19.46
CA SER A 785 -0.29 6.10 20.81
C SER A 785 0.92 5.96 21.73
N ILE A 786 1.73 4.91 21.54
CA ILE A 786 2.98 4.70 22.27
C ILE A 786 4.06 5.69 21.79
N ASN A 787 4.26 5.78 20.47
CA ASN A 787 5.26 6.70 19.89
C ASN A 787 5.03 8.16 20.33
N LYS A 788 3.78 8.63 20.39
CA LYS A 788 3.41 9.98 20.87
C LYS A 788 3.83 10.28 22.31
N ASN A 789 4.01 9.27 23.15
CA ASN A 789 4.36 9.44 24.56
C ASN A 789 5.86 9.34 24.83
N GLU A 790 6.63 8.66 23.97
CA GLU A 790 8.02 8.29 24.24
C GLU A 790 9.06 8.96 23.34
N THR A 791 8.77 9.29 22.07
CA THR A 791 9.79 9.82 21.14
C THR A 791 9.26 10.82 20.11
N SER A 792 10.17 11.64 19.58
CA SER A 792 9.93 12.54 18.44
C SER A 792 10.08 11.82 17.07
N GLU A 793 10.07 10.49 17.04
CA GLU A 793 10.28 9.71 15.80
C GLU A 793 8.96 9.38 15.10
N ASP A 794 8.90 9.56 13.77
CA ASP A 794 7.71 9.17 12.99
C ASP A 794 7.51 7.65 13.03
N MET A 795 6.23 7.24 13.08
CA MET A 795 5.80 5.86 13.25
C MET A 795 6.41 4.89 12.22
N LEU A 796 6.68 5.33 10.98
CA LEU A 796 7.34 4.50 9.96
C LEU A 796 8.83 4.24 10.27
N SER A 797 9.52 5.20 10.90
CA SER A 797 10.92 5.05 11.32
C SER A 797 11.01 4.11 12.52
N SER A 798 10.12 4.31 13.49
CA SER A 798 9.98 3.45 14.68
C SER A 798 9.61 2.00 14.31
N LEU A 799 8.72 1.82 13.32
CA LEU A 799 8.38 0.52 12.75
C LEU A 799 9.56 -0.13 12.02
N MET A 800 10.28 0.62 11.16
CA MET A 800 11.45 0.11 10.45
C MET A 800 12.54 -0.36 11.42
N LYS A 801 12.83 0.44 12.46
CA LYS A 801 13.78 0.07 13.52
C LYS A 801 13.37 -1.23 14.20
N GLY A 802 12.12 -1.35 14.64
CA GLY A 802 11.64 -2.58 15.28
C GLY A 802 11.65 -3.81 14.37
N ILE A 803 11.46 -3.66 13.05
CA ILE A 803 11.64 -4.75 12.07
C ILE A 803 13.09 -5.24 12.05
N HIS A 804 14.06 -4.33 12.05
CA HIS A 804 15.49 -4.66 12.05
C HIS A 804 15.96 -5.22 13.40
N ASP A 805 15.56 -4.61 14.52
CA ASP A 805 15.91 -5.06 15.88
C ASP A 805 15.40 -6.49 16.15
N LEU A 806 14.21 -6.83 15.65
CA LEU A 806 13.63 -8.18 15.75
C LEU A 806 14.16 -9.16 14.69
N GLY A 807 14.85 -8.69 13.64
CA GLY A 807 15.36 -9.52 12.55
C GLY A 807 14.25 -10.14 11.69
N LEU A 808 13.13 -9.43 11.48
CA LEU A 808 11.95 -9.99 10.84
C LEU A 808 12.13 -10.18 9.32
N PRO A 809 11.71 -11.33 8.76
CA PRO A 809 11.64 -11.53 7.31
C PRO A 809 10.72 -10.50 6.66
N ALA A 810 11.20 -9.85 5.58
CA ALA A 810 10.44 -8.85 4.86
C ALA A 810 9.14 -9.45 4.26
N ASN A 811 7.99 -8.90 4.66
CA ASN A 811 6.67 -9.30 4.20
C ASN A 811 5.84 -8.13 3.64
N GLY A 812 6.44 -6.96 3.43
CA GLY A 812 5.78 -5.75 2.95
C GLY A 812 4.95 -5.09 4.05
N LEU A 813 5.51 -5.05 5.27
CA LEU A 813 4.96 -4.39 6.44
C LEU A 813 5.09 -2.86 6.34
N LEU A 814 6.21 -2.34 5.82
CA LEU A 814 6.36 -0.91 5.56
C LEU A 814 5.39 -0.44 4.47
N ILE A 815 5.24 -1.25 3.40
CA ILE A 815 4.27 -0.99 2.33
C ILE A 815 2.84 -0.96 2.88
N LEU A 816 2.49 -1.88 3.79
CA LEU A 816 1.15 -1.92 4.41
C LEU A 816 0.90 -0.68 5.28
N ALA A 817 1.85 -0.30 6.13
CA ALA A 817 1.74 0.88 6.98
C ALA A 817 1.51 2.16 6.15
N VAL A 818 2.20 2.26 5.00
CA VAL A 818 2.05 3.39 4.08
C VAL A 818 0.76 3.31 3.26
N ASP A 819 0.38 2.16 2.67
CA ASP A 819 -0.91 1.99 1.96
C ASP A 819 -2.13 2.25 2.90
N MET A 820 -1.97 2.11 4.22
CA MET A 820 -3.00 2.44 5.22
C MET A 820 -3.02 3.92 5.65
N LYS A 821 -1.85 4.60 5.66
CA LYS A 821 -1.71 6.03 6.03
C LYS A 821 -2.00 6.94 4.83
N ALA A 822 -1.52 6.57 3.65
CA ALA A 822 -1.74 7.27 2.39
C ALA A 822 -3.03 6.78 1.72
N ARG A 823 -4.01 7.67 1.54
CA ARG A 823 -5.28 7.36 0.85
C ARG A 823 -5.13 7.14 -0.68
N ASN A 824 -3.89 7.09 -1.17
CA ASN A 824 -3.50 7.00 -2.57
C ASN A 824 -2.59 5.77 -2.79
N THR A 825 -2.68 5.16 -3.96
CA THR A 825 -1.89 3.97 -4.33
C THR A 825 -0.40 4.29 -4.49
N LEU A 826 0.47 3.59 -3.75
CA LEU A 826 1.93 3.71 -3.91
C LEU A 826 2.42 3.33 -5.32
N THR A 827 3.36 4.13 -5.84
CA THR A 827 4.06 3.89 -7.11
C THR A 827 4.97 2.66 -7.07
N LYS A 828 5.32 2.11 -8.25
CA LYS A 828 6.23 0.96 -8.39
C LYS A 828 7.60 1.23 -7.78
N SER A 829 8.12 2.46 -7.93
CA SER A 829 9.36 2.92 -7.29
C SER A 829 9.26 2.94 -5.76
N ALA A 830 8.19 3.53 -5.20
CA ALA A 830 7.99 3.60 -3.75
C ALA A 830 7.90 2.21 -3.10
N ARG A 831 7.17 1.27 -3.74
CA ARG A 831 7.11 -0.12 -3.29
C ARG A 831 8.49 -0.79 -3.31
N ARG A 832 9.32 -0.55 -4.34
CA ARG A 832 10.69 -1.09 -4.43
C ARG A 832 11.58 -0.53 -3.32
N THR A 833 11.58 0.79 -3.11
CA THR A 833 12.39 1.45 -2.07
C THR A 833 11.99 0.98 -0.66
N LEU A 834 10.69 0.93 -0.35
CA LEU A 834 10.20 0.40 0.94
C LEU A 834 10.55 -1.08 1.14
N THR A 835 10.47 -1.92 0.10
CA THR A 835 10.87 -3.34 0.19
C THR A 835 12.36 -3.47 0.49
N ASN A 836 13.20 -2.65 -0.15
CA ASN A 836 14.63 -2.63 0.10
C ASN A 836 14.94 -2.20 1.55
N MET A 837 14.28 -1.15 2.06
CA MET A 837 14.41 -0.71 3.46
C MET A 837 14.00 -1.80 4.46
N GLU A 838 12.93 -2.54 4.17
CA GLU A 838 12.47 -3.66 5.01
C GLU A 838 13.45 -4.84 4.98
N SER A 839 14.09 -5.09 3.83
CA SER A 839 14.96 -6.26 3.60
C SER A 839 16.44 -6.03 3.90
N SER A 840 16.89 -4.78 4.08
CA SER A 840 18.31 -4.43 4.19
C SER A 840 18.57 -3.38 5.27
N SER A 841 19.12 -3.84 6.40
CA SER A 841 19.55 -3.00 7.53
C SER A 841 20.63 -1.96 7.18
N ASN A 842 21.38 -2.17 6.09
CA ASN A 842 22.49 -1.29 5.68
C ASN A 842 22.06 -0.07 4.84
N ILE A 843 20.76 0.12 4.56
CA ILE A 843 20.28 1.27 3.77
C ILE A 843 20.02 2.46 4.71
N SER A 844 20.99 3.36 4.81
CA SER A 844 20.83 4.62 5.55
C SER A 844 19.90 5.61 4.83
N PHE A 845 19.24 6.49 5.59
CA PHE A 845 18.48 7.61 5.01
C PHE A 845 19.36 8.54 4.15
N ALA A 846 20.66 8.65 4.43
CA ALA A 846 21.60 9.39 3.58
C ALA A 846 21.77 8.74 2.19
N ASN A 847 21.86 7.42 2.11
CA ASN A 847 21.94 6.69 0.83
C ASN A 847 20.65 6.83 0.02
N ILE A 848 19.49 6.86 0.69
CA ILE A 848 18.18 7.15 0.06
C ILE A 848 18.15 8.60 -0.43
N PHE A 849 18.56 9.57 0.39
CA PHE A 849 18.58 11.00 0.06
C PHE A 849 19.54 11.34 -1.10
N ALA A 850 20.63 10.58 -1.29
CA ALA A 850 21.58 10.74 -2.40
C ALA A 850 21.13 10.07 -3.72
N ASN A 851 20.00 9.36 -3.73
CA ASN A 851 19.39 8.78 -4.92
C ASN A 851 18.08 9.50 -5.21
N LEU A 852 17.96 10.14 -6.38
CA LEU A 852 16.79 10.92 -6.78
C LEU A 852 15.50 10.08 -6.71
N ASP A 853 15.47 8.95 -7.40
CA ASP A 853 14.30 8.07 -7.50
C ASP A 853 13.88 7.53 -6.12
N ALA A 854 14.86 7.18 -5.28
CA ALA A 854 14.60 6.63 -3.96
C ALA A 854 14.15 7.71 -2.97
N TYR A 855 14.74 8.91 -3.03
CA TYR A 855 14.30 10.07 -2.27
C TYR A 855 12.85 10.41 -2.64
N ASN A 856 12.56 10.75 -3.90
CA ASN A 856 11.23 11.21 -4.32
C ASN A 856 10.12 10.20 -4.00
N ALA A 857 10.40 8.90 -4.17
CA ALA A 857 9.47 7.83 -3.85
C ALA A 857 9.26 7.59 -2.34
N SER A 858 10.08 8.21 -1.47
CA SER A 858 10.02 8.09 -0.02
C SER A 858 9.77 9.43 0.71
N THR A 859 10.04 10.58 0.09
CA THR A 859 9.83 11.93 0.66
C THR A 859 8.40 12.14 1.18
N PRO A 860 7.32 11.74 0.49
CA PRO A 860 5.95 11.91 1.02
C PRO A 860 5.68 11.17 2.34
N HIS A 861 6.56 10.26 2.74
CA HIS A 861 6.41 9.41 3.92
C HIS A 861 7.46 9.72 4.99
N PHE A 862 8.68 10.09 4.59
CA PHE A 862 9.82 10.34 5.47
C PHE A 862 10.34 11.80 5.45
N PHE A 863 9.56 12.76 4.92
CA PHE A 863 9.97 14.18 4.84
C PHE A 863 10.55 14.69 6.15
N ALA A 864 9.88 14.44 7.29
CA ALA A 864 10.36 14.88 8.60
C ALA A 864 11.72 14.30 8.99
N LYS A 865 12.05 13.06 8.56
CA LYS A 865 13.36 12.44 8.84
C LYS A 865 14.45 12.98 7.90
N PHE A 866 14.12 13.26 6.64
CA PHE A 866 15.03 13.95 5.72
C PHE A 866 15.28 15.41 6.15
N GLU A 867 14.25 16.11 6.62
CA GLU A 867 14.36 17.46 7.18
C GLU A 867 15.23 17.44 8.44
N GLN A 868 14.96 16.56 9.41
CA GLN A 868 15.80 16.37 10.60
C GLN A 868 17.27 16.07 10.25
N MET A 869 17.51 15.18 9.27
CA MET A 869 18.85 14.82 8.83
C MET A 869 19.58 16.01 8.16
N THR A 870 18.92 16.72 7.25
CA THR A 870 19.53 17.89 6.60
C THR A 870 19.76 19.04 7.56
N ARG A 871 18.85 19.26 8.51
CA ARG A 871 18.93 20.29 9.55
C ARG A 871 20.13 20.14 10.51
N GLN A 872 20.73 18.95 10.61
CA GLN A 872 21.95 18.75 11.39
C GLN A 872 23.22 19.26 10.70
N ILE A 873 23.17 19.56 9.40
CA ILE A 873 24.32 19.95 8.59
C ILE A 873 24.62 21.44 8.75
N ASP A 874 25.80 21.81 9.25
CA ASP A 874 26.23 23.20 9.24
C ASP A 874 26.67 23.62 7.83
N ILE A 875 25.69 24.10 7.07
CA ILE A 875 25.84 24.69 5.73
C ILE A 875 26.68 25.97 5.68
N THR A 876 26.99 26.58 6.83
CA THR A 876 27.84 27.77 6.96
C THR A 876 29.27 27.45 7.40
N SER A 877 29.58 26.18 7.66
CA SER A 877 30.94 25.73 7.97
C SER A 877 31.90 25.90 6.76
N PRO A 878 33.17 26.29 6.99
CA PRO A 878 34.17 26.38 5.91
C PRO A 878 34.37 25.06 5.15
N ASP A 879 34.23 23.92 5.84
CA ASP A 879 34.36 22.58 5.26
C ASP A 879 33.20 22.26 4.31
N PHE A 880 31.95 22.59 4.70
CA PHE A 880 30.80 22.45 3.81
C PHE A 880 30.90 23.37 2.60
N ILE A 881 31.30 24.63 2.81
CA ILE A 881 31.43 25.62 1.72
C ILE A 881 32.50 25.16 0.73
N SER A 882 33.70 24.81 1.19
CA SER A 882 34.78 24.33 0.31
C SER A 882 34.37 23.07 -0.46
N HIS A 883 33.78 22.08 0.21
CA HIS A 883 33.30 20.86 -0.45
C HIS A 883 32.19 21.15 -1.47
N GLY A 884 31.21 22.00 -1.13
CA GLY A 884 30.11 22.40 -2.02
C GLY A 884 30.61 23.14 -3.27
N LEU A 885 31.64 23.98 -3.13
CA LEU A 885 32.28 24.66 -4.26
C LEU A 885 33.03 23.67 -5.16
N ASP A 886 33.71 22.67 -4.59
CA ASP A 886 34.37 21.62 -5.38
C ASP A 886 33.36 20.69 -6.07
N LEU A 887 32.20 20.40 -5.47
CA LEU A 887 31.09 19.72 -6.16
C LEU A 887 30.54 20.57 -7.33
N ALA A 888 30.37 21.88 -7.14
CA ALA A 888 29.95 22.79 -8.22
C ALA A 888 30.98 22.85 -9.38
N ARG A 889 32.28 22.90 -9.06
CA ARG A 889 33.38 22.92 -10.03
C ARG A 889 33.55 21.59 -10.77
N THR A 890 33.39 20.46 -10.08
CA THR A 890 33.49 19.13 -10.68
C THR A 890 32.31 18.82 -11.60
N GLY A 891 31.18 19.51 -11.45
CA GLY A 891 30.05 19.50 -12.39
C GLY A 891 29.34 18.15 -12.52
N ASP A 892 29.57 17.21 -11.58
CA ASP A 892 28.86 15.94 -11.58
C ASP A 892 27.37 16.18 -11.30
N SER A 893 26.52 15.79 -12.25
CA SER A 893 25.08 16.08 -12.18
C SER A 893 24.43 15.44 -10.95
N ARG A 894 24.88 14.25 -10.51
CA ARG A 894 24.30 13.58 -9.34
C ARG A 894 24.65 14.28 -8.03
N SER A 895 25.90 14.69 -7.88
CA SER A 895 26.39 15.39 -6.68
C SER A 895 25.83 16.80 -6.59
N VAL A 896 25.78 17.54 -7.71
CA VAL A 896 25.16 18.87 -7.77
C VAL A 896 23.67 18.80 -7.44
N TRP A 897 22.90 17.86 -8.00
CA TRP A 897 21.48 17.70 -7.65
C TRP A 897 21.27 17.26 -6.18
N THR A 898 22.22 16.54 -5.59
CA THR A 898 22.17 16.21 -4.14
C THR A 898 22.40 17.45 -3.28
N LEU A 899 23.31 18.34 -3.68
CA LEU A 899 23.50 19.65 -3.03
C LEU A 899 22.24 20.53 -3.17
N ILE A 900 21.65 20.64 -4.36
CA ILE A 900 20.39 21.38 -4.57
C ILE A 900 19.25 20.78 -3.72
N ARG A 901 19.13 19.45 -3.61
CA ARG A 901 18.15 18.77 -2.76
C ARG A 901 18.35 19.08 -1.27
N LEU A 902 19.60 19.17 -0.81
CA LEU A 902 19.95 19.59 0.54
C LEU A 902 19.47 21.02 0.79
N LEU A 903 19.83 21.99 -0.06
CA LEU A 903 19.38 23.39 0.05
C LEU A 903 17.84 23.50 0.03
N ARG A 904 17.15 22.73 -0.83
CA ARG A 904 15.68 22.64 -0.89
C ARG A 904 15.06 22.10 0.39
N SER A 905 15.74 21.23 1.12
CA SER A 905 15.22 20.58 2.34
C SER A 905 15.58 21.35 3.61
N HIS A 906 16.66 22.13 3.60
CA HIS A 906 17.21 22.80 4.78
C HIS A 906 16.33 23.97 5.28
N THR A 907 15.48 23.73 6.29
CA THR A 907 14.60 24.77 6.86
C THR A 907 15.38 25.95 7.49
N PRO A 908 16.43 25.74 8.31
CA PRO A 908 17.18 26.84 8.91
C PRO A 908 17.84 27.78 7.89
N LEU A 909 18.24 27.26 6.71
CA LEU A 909 18.83 28.05 5.64
C LEU A 909 17.84 29.11 5.15
N LYS A 910 16.62 28.70 4.84
CA LYS A 910 15.55 29.56 4.31
C LYS A 910 15.21 30.68 5.29
N ILE A 911 15.22 30.36 6.59
CA ILE A 911 15.02 31.32 7.68
C ILE A 911 16.21 32.29 7.74
N ALA A 912 17.45 31.81 7.71
CA ALA A 912 18.64 32.66 7.73
C ALA A 912 18.71 33.59 6.51
N LEU A 913 18.37 33.12 5.32
CA LEU A 913 18.29 33.95 4.10
C LEU A 913 17.32 35.11 4.25
N SER A 914 16.12 34.88 4.78
CA SER A 914 15.13 35.95 5.04
C SER A 914 15.61 37.02 6.03
N LYS A 915 16.57 36.69 6.91
CA LYS A 915 17.17 37.61 7.90
C LYS A 915 18.40 38.36 7.37
N SER A 916 18.91 38.02 6.19
CA SER A 916 20.20 38.52 5.68
C SER A 916 20.20 39.98 5.17
N TRP A 917 19.04 40.65 5.20
CA TRP A 917 18.90 42.09 4.95
C TRP A 917 19.50 43.01 6.02
N ILE A 918 19.66 42.52 7.25
CA ILE A 918 20.13 43.32 8.38
C ILE A 918 21.63 43.59 8.18
N PRO A 919 22.09 44.84 7.98
CA PRO A 919 23.51 45.09 7.73
C PRO A 919 24.38 44.69 8.94
N ILE A 920 25.60 44.22 8.65
CA ILE A 920 26.60 43.96 9.68
C ILE A 920 26.98 45.32 10.30
N PRO A 921 26.78 45.55 11.61
CA PRO A 921 27.09 46.83 12.23
C PRO A 921 28.58 47.13 12.18
N ASP A 922 28.90 48.42 12.11
CA ASP A 922 30.27 48.93 12.04
C ASP A 922 31.12 48.36 13.19
N PRO A 923 32.41 48.05 13.00
CA PRO A 923 33.31 47.64 14.07
C PRO A 923 33.25 48.49 15.34
N SER A 924 32.95 49.78 15.24
CA SER A 924 32.76 50.71 16.35
C SER A 924 31.43 50.57 17.10
N GLU A 925 30.37 50.06 16.46
CA GLU A 925 29.03 49.87 17.05
C GLU A 925 28.84 48.49 17.71
N LYS A 926 29.78 47.56 17.49
CA LYS A 926 29.79 46.19 18.06
C LYS A 926 29.73 46.13 19.59
N ALA A 927 29.95 47.24 20.29
CA ALA A 927 29.84 47.33 21.74
C ALA A 927 28.40 47.53 22.25
N LEU A 928 27.46 48.01 21.42
CA LEU A 928 26.11 48.42 21.87
C LEU A 928 24.98 47.57 21.28
N VAL A 929 25.13 47.03 20.07
CA VAL A 929 24.14 46.11 19.49
C VAL A 929 24.52 44.68 19.84
N ARG A 930 23.68 44.00 20.64
CA ARG A 930 23.75 42.53 20.82
C ARG A 930 23.44 41.83 19.50
N TYR A 931 24.48 41.63 18.68
CA TYR A 931 24.38 40.86 17.45
C TYR A 931 24.09 39.40 17.82
N TYR A 932 22.81 39.01 17.70
CA TYR A 932 22.20 37.72 18.00
C TYR A 932 22.87 36.88 19.11
N PRO A 933 22.36 36.88 20.36
CA PRO A 933 22.97 36.18 21.49
C PRO A 933 22.84 34.64 21.45
N GLU A 934 22.44 34.07 20.31
CA GLU A 934 22.28 32.63 20.12
C GLU A 934 23.57 32.02 19.53
N PRO A 935 23.99 30.82 19.99
CA PRO A 935 25.16 30.14 19.43
C PRO A 935 24.90 29.73 17.98
N ARG A 936 25.75 30.24 17.07
CA ARG A 936 25.74 29.90 15.65
C ARG A 936 26.02 28.40 15.49
N THR A 937 25.03 27.69 14.95
CA THR A 937 24.94 26.23 14.90
C THR A 937 24.14 25.84 13.67
N SER A 938 24.07 24.55 13.33
CA SER A 938 23.25 24.06 12.20
C SER A 938 21.76 24.42 12.32
N ASP A 939 21.26 24.56 13.56
CA ASP A 939 19.91 25.06 13.87
C ASP A 939 19.73 26.58 13.63
N CYS A 940 20.79 27.37 13.72
CA CYS A 940 20.80 28.82 13.54
C CYS A 940 22.04 29.27 12.74
N PRO A 941 22.08 29.00 11.41
CA PRO A 941 23.20 29.35 10.56
C PRO A 941 23.30 30.87 10.36
N ASP A 942 24.51 31.39 10.17
CA ASP A 942 24.73 32.84 9.98
C ASP A 942 24.05 33.34 8.69
N PRO A 943 23.15 34.35 8.78
CA PRO A 943 22.44 34.91 7.62
C PRO A 943 23.33 35.38 6.47
N HIS A 944 24.48 35.99 6.76
CA HIS A 944 25.40 36.51 5.74
C HIS A 944 26.29 35.42 5.18
N ALA A 945 26.82 34.51 6.01
CA ALA A 945 27.61 33.38 5.53
C ALA A 945 26.77 32.44 4.66
N ALA A 946 25.49 32.22 5.01
CA ALA A 946 24.55 31.46 4.19
C ALA A 946 24.26 32.15 2.84
N LEU A 947 24.14 33.48 2.85
CA LEU A 947 23.98 34.28 1.63
C LEU A 947 25.24 34.24 0.75
N GLU A 948 26.43 34.45 1.32
CA GLU A 948 27.71 34.37 0.60
C GLU A 948 27.95 32.97 0.02
N MET A 949 27.62 31.91 0.77
CA MET A 949 27.70 30.52 0.29
C MET A 949 26.89 30.31 -0.99
N ILE A 950 25.66 30.83 -1.08
CA ILE A 950 24.85 30.74 -2.30
C ILE A 950 25.46 31.55 -3.46
N HIS A 951 26.00 32.74 -3.20
CA HIS A 951 26.67 33.53 -4.24
C HIS A 951 27.95 32.83 -4.76
N LEU A 952 28.76 32.25 -3.87
CA LEU A 952 29.95 31.49 -4.24
C LEU A 952 29.61 30.21 -5.02
N LEU A 953 28.52 29.52 -4.66
CA LEU A 953 27.99 28.39 -5.44
C LEU A 953 27.52 28.84 -6.83
N ALA A 954 26.76 29.94 -6.93
CA ALA A 954 26.30 30.47 -8.21
C ALA A 954 27.46 30.81 -9.16
N VAL A 955 28.48 31.51 -8.65
CA VAL A 955 29.70 31.80 -9.43
C VAL A 955 30.44 30.52 -9.83
N SER A 956 30.54 29.54 -8.93
CA SER A 956 31.23 28.27 -9.22
C SER A 956 30.49 27.40 -10.24
N LEU A 957 29.16 27.40 -10.24
CA LEU A 957 28.30 26.73 -11.21
C LEU A 957 28.32 27.44 -12.57
N ALA A 958 28.34 28.78 -12.59
CA ALA A 958 28.51 29.58 -13.80
C ALA A 958 29.84 29.26 -14.50
N CYS A 959 30.93 29.28 -13.74
CA CYS A 959 32.29 29.03 -14.23
C CYS A 959 32.64 27.54 -14.44
N SER A 960 31.72 26.60 -14.17
CA SER A 960 31.98 25.17 -14.27
C SER A 960 32.06 24.68 -15.72
N ARG A 961 33.27 24.31 -16.17
CA ARG A 961 33.54 23.82 -17.53
C ARG A 961 32.94 22.44 -17.86
N ARG A 962 32.42 21.72 -16.86
CA ARG A 962 31.83 20.38 -17.03
C ARG A 962 30.31 20.39 -17.13
N LEU A 963 29.67 21.48 -16.72
CA LEU A 963 28.25 21.75 -17.00
C LEU A 963 28.13 22.39 -18.38
N SER A 964 27.12 22.03 -19.17
CA SER A 964 26.79 22.78 -20.40
C SER A 964 26.23 24.17 -20.07
N PRO A 965 26.25 25.16 -20.99
CA PRO A 965 25.71 26.49 -20.75
C PRO A 965 24.24 26.45 -20.30
N ARG A 966 23.41 25.62 -20.95
CA ARG A 966 22.01 25.38 -20.55
C ARG A 966 21.91 24.91 -19.09
N ARG A 967 22.65 23.86 -18.69
CA ARG A 967 22.65 23.35 -17.30
C ARG A 967 23.17 24.37 -16.29
N SER A 968 24.27 25.05 -16.63
CA SER A 968 24.88 26.09 -15.82
C SER A 968 23.89 27.23 -15.59
N TYR A 969 23.23 27.71 -16.64
CA TYR A 969 22.18 28.72 -16.56
C TYR A 969 21.00 28.25 -15.71
N SER A 970 20.42 27.07 -15.96
CA SER A 970 19.29 26.55 -15.17
C SER A 970 19.59 26.42 -13.68
N LEU A 971 20.81 26.00 -13.30
CA LEU A 971 21.21 25.87 -11.89
C LEU A 971 21.46 27.23 -11.22
N VAL A 972 22.05 28.19 -11.93
CA VAL A 972 22.27 29.56 -11.42
C VAL A 972 20.94 30.32 -11.34
N HIS A 973 20.06 30.15 -12.33
CA HIS A 973 18.67 30.64 -12.31
C HIS A 973 17.88 30.05 -11.15
N TRP A 974 18.02 28.76 -10.89
CA TRP A 974 17.41 28.13 -9.72
C TRP A 974 17.88 28.77 -8.40
N LEU A 975 19.18 29.07 -8.26
CA LEU A 975 19.71 29.75 -7.08
C LEU A 975 19.18 31.19 -6.94
N TYR A 976 19.06 31.93 -8.05
CA TYR A 976 18.44 33.26 -8.07
C TYR A 976 16.97 33.18 -7.60
N VAL A 977 16.16 32.30 -8.20
CA VAL A 977 14.75 32.10 -7.81
C VAL A 977 14.65 31.65 -6.35
N PHE A 978 15.60 30.85 -5.86
CA PHE A 978 15.65 30.43 -4.46
C PHE A 978 15.93 31.59 -3.49
N LEU A 979 16.83 32.52 -3.83
CA LEU A 979 17.05 33.74 -3.03
C LEU A 979 15.80 34.63 -3.01
N VAL A 980 15.23 34.92 -4.18
CA VAL A 980 14.02 35.76 -4.32
C VAL A 980 12.84 35.16 -3.56
N LYS A 981 12.58 33.85 -3.72
CA LYS A 981 11.50 33.13 -3.04
C LYS A 981 11.63 33.11 -1.51
N HIS A 982 12.84 33.24 -0.99
CA HIS A 982 13.11 33.27 0.46
C HIS A 982 13.43 34.67 0.99
N ASN A 983 13.06 35.72 0.22
CA ASN A 983 13.26 37.12 0.57
C ASN A 983 14.71 37.41 0.99
N ALA A 984 15.70 36.92 0.23
CA ALA A 984 17.11 37.28 0.43
C ALA A 984 17.51 38.41 -0.53
N PRO A 985 18.46 39.30 -0.15
CA PRO A 985 18.96 40.34 -1.03
C PRO A 985 19.82 39.74 -2.15
N VAL A 986 19.48 40.07 -3.39
CA VAL A 986 20.19 39.68 -4.60
C VAL A 986 21.41 40.59 -4.76
N LYS A 987 22.63 40.04 -4.75
CA LYS A 987 23.86 40.84 -4.93
C LYS A 987 24.36 40.78 -6.38
N PRO A 988 25.15 41.77 -6.85
CA PRO A 988 25.81 41.76 -8.17
C PRO A 988 26.47 40.43 -8.55
N ALA A 989 27.03 39.69 -7.59
CA ALA A 989 27.65 38.39 -7.82
C ALA A 989 26.71 37.35 -8.49
N ILE A 990 25.41 37.33 -8.20
CA ILE A 990 24.48 36.38 -8.83
C ILE A 990 23.93 36.90 -10.17
N ALA A 991 23.76 38.21 -10.34
CA ALA A 991 23.45 38.83 -11.63
C ALA A 991 24.57 38.57 -12.65
N ARG A 992 25.84 38.74 -12.24
CA ARG A 992 27.03 38.38 -13.03
C ARG A 992 27.13 36.90 -13.31
N ALA A 993 26.76 36.04 -12.35
CA ALA A 993 26.71 34.60 -12.59
C ALA A 993 25.65 34.21 -13.63
N LEU A 994 24.46 34.84 -13.58
CA LEU A 994 23.39 34.67 -14.58
C LEU A 994 23.84 35.13 -15.97
N TYR A 995 24.40 36.34 -16.08
CA TYR A 995 24.94 36.84 -17.35
C TYR A 995 26.07 35.95 -17.88
N HIS A 996 26.98 35.49 -17.01
CA HIS A 996 28.05 34.60 -17.45
C HIS A 996 27.51 33.26 -17.96
N ALA A 997 26.63 32.61 -17.19
CA ALA A 997 26.09 31.30 -17.52
C ALA A 997 25.12 31.33 -18.72
N GLY A 998 24.25 32.34 -18.79
CA GLY A 998 23.17 32.45 -19.76
C GLY A 998 23.46 33.30 -21.01
N VAL A 999 24.49 34.14 -21.00
CA VAL A 999 24.86 34.98 -22.16
C VAL A 999 26.26 34.67 -22.65
N GLU A 1000 27.26 34.93 -21.80
CA GLU A 1000 28.68 34.87 -22.19
C GLU A 1000 29.11 33.45 -22.59
N ARG A 1001 28.68 32.45 -21.82
CA ARG A 1001 28.99 31.04 -22.11
C ARG A 1001 28.31 30.50 -23.36
N PHE A 1002 27.06 30.91 -23.61
CA PHE A 1002 26.36 30.57 -24.85
C PHE A 1002 27.11 31.15 -26.05
N ARG A 1003 27.46 32.45 -26.02
CA ARG A 1003 28.28 33.11 -27.04
C ARG A 1003 29.63 32.40 -27.28
N ARG A 1004 30.34 32.03 -26.22
CA ARG A 1004 31.64 31.32 -26.31
C ARG A 1004 31.55 29.92 -26.92
N GLU A 1005 30.45 29.21 -26.67
CA GLU A 1005 30.21 27.86 -27.21
C GLU A 1005 29.46 27.90 -28.57
N GLY A 1006 29.27 29.09 -29.17
CA GLY A 1006 28.59 29.27 -30.45
C GLY A 1006 27.07 29.06 -30.41
N LEU A 1007 26.50 28.99 -29.20
CA LEU A 1007 25.06 28.81 -28.99
C LEU A 1007 24.32 30.14 -29.06
N ARG A 1008 23.15 30.15 -29.71
CA ARG A 1008 22.22 31.29 -29.68
C ARG A 1008 21.71 31.48 -28.25
N VAL A 1009 21.66 32.73 -27.80
CA VAL A 1009 20.88 33.14 -26.62
C VAL A 1009 19.53 33.61 -27.11
N SER A 1010 18.43 33.04 -26.60
CA SER A 1010 17.09 33.49 -26.98
C SER A 1010 16.86 34.93 -26.49
N LEU A 1011 16.11 35.73 -27.26
CA LEU A 1011 15.85 37.13 -26.92
C LEU A 1011 15.16 37.26 -25.54
N THR A 1012 14.32 36.29 -25.18
CA THR A 1012 13.67 36.23 -23.86
C THR A 1012 14.65 35.94 -22.72
N GLN A 1013 15.58 34.98 -22.89
CA GLN A 1013 16.63 34.72 -21.90
C GLN A 1013 17.56 35.92 -21.76
N TYR A 1014 17.87 36.59 -22.88
CA TYR A 1014 18.66 37.80 -22.91
C TYR A 1014 17.96 38.94 -22.14
N ALA A 1015 16.72 39.29 -22.52
CA ALA A 1015 15.93 40.33 -21.86
C ALA A 1015 15.78 40.07 -20.35
N TYR A 1016 15.38 38.85 -19.94
CA TYR A 1016 15.25 38.48 -18.53
C TYR A 1016 16.55 38.66 -17.74
N ILE A 1017 17.69 38.25 -18.29
CA ILE A 1017 19.00 38.44 -17.63
C ILE A 1017 19.32 39.93 -17.53
N TYR A 1018 18.98 40.71 -18.55
CA TYR A 1018 19.18 42.16 -18.55
C TYR A 1018 18.29 42.89 -17.55
N ASP A 1019 17.02 42.53 -17.43
CA ASP A 1019 16.11 43.07 -16.40
C ASP A 1019 16.69 42.83 -14.99
N VAL A 1020 17.23 41.63 -14.74
CA VAL A 1020 17.88 41.28 -13.45
C VAL A 1020 19.21 42.02 -13.25
N VAL A 1021 19.98 42.31 -14.31
CA VAL A 1021 21.20 43.13 -14.21
C VAL A 1021 20.85 44.60 -14.00
N GLU A 1022 19.80 45.12 -14.62
CA GLU A 1022 19.30 46.49 -14.42
C GLU A 1022 18.80 46.69 -12.98
N GLU A 1023 18.00 45.75 -12.45
CA GLU A 1023 17.50 45.78 -11.07
C GLU A 1023 18.63 45.79 -10.02
N VAL A 1024 19.72 45.05 -10.27
CA VAL A 1024 20.77 44.78 -9.27
C VAL A 1024 22.02 45.65 -9.42
N GLU A 1025 22.38 46.04 -10.64
CA GLU A 1025 23.59 46.82 -10.96
C GLU A 1025 23.31 48.17 -11.64
N GLY A 1026 22.06 48.43 -12.05
CA GLY A 1026 21.62 49.71 -12.63
C GLY A 1026 21.72 49.77 -14.16
N SER A 1027 20.92 50.66 -14.75
CA SER A 1027 20.81 50.85 -16.20
C SER A 1027 22.14 51.18 -16.88
N ASP A 1028 23.02 51.95 -16.21
CA ASP A 1028 24.38 52.28 -16.70
C ASP A 1028 25.20 51.01 -17.03
N VAL A 1029 25.07 49.94 -16.24
CA VAL A 1029 25.79 48.68 -16.47
C VAL A 1029 25.18 47.92 -17.65
N VAL A 1030 23.85 47.98 -17.80
CA VAL A 1030 23.15 47.44 -18.97
C VAL A 1030 23.55 48.14 -20.27
N GLU A 1031 23.64 49.47 -20.29
CA GLU A 1031 24.11 50.22 -21.47
C GLU A 1031 25.54 49.79 -21.88
N ASN A 1032 26.45 49.67 -20.91
CA ASN A 1032 27.82 49.20 -21.17
C ASN A 1032 27.91 47.74 -21.65
N LEU A 1033 26.92 46.89 -21.34
CA LEU A 1033 26.84 45.51 -21.84
C LEU A 1033 26.16 45.40 -23.22
N MET A 1034 25.38 46.41 -23.60
CA MET A 1034 24.78 46.56 -24.94
C MET A 1034 25.73 47.21 -25.95
N GLU A 1035 26.69 48.04 -25.51
CA GLU A 1035 27.73 48.54 -26.41
C GLU A 1035 28.54 47.39 -27.02
N PRO A 1036 28.80 47.39 -28.35
CA PRO A 1036 29.75 46.45 -28.94
C PRO A 1036 31.13 46.67 -28.31
N PRO A 1037 31.92 45.61 -28.08
CA PRO A 1037 33.18 45.72 -27.35
C PRO A 1037 34.09 46.74 -28.04
N ARG A 1038 34.36 47.86 -27.36
CA ARG A 1038 35.24 48.91 -27.87
C ARG A 1038 36.61 48.29 -28.14
N ILE A 1039 36.97 48.17 -29.42
CA ILE A 1039 38.27 47.67 -29.87
C ILE A 1039 39.33 48.73 -29.53
N GLY A 1040 39.74 48.75 -28.27
CA GLY A 1040 40.85 49.54 -27.79
C GLY A 1040 42.17 48.87 -28.14
N HIS A 1041 43.02 49.55 -28.90
CA HIS A 1041 44.37 49.10 -29.18
C HIS A 1041 45.23 49.07 -27.91
N ARG A 1042 45.39 47.89 -27.28
CA ARG A 1042 46.69 47.29 -26.89
C ARG A 1042 46.54 45.97 -26.15
#